data_AF-A0A8A4TYV4-F1
#
_entry.id   AF-A0A8A4TYV4-F1
#
_cell.length_a   1.000
_cell.length_b   1.000
_cell.length_c   1.000
_cell.angle_alpha   90.00
_cell.angle_beta   90.00
_cell.angle_gamma   90.00
#
_symmetry.space_group_name_H-M   'P 1'
#
loop_
_entity.id
_entity.type
_entity.pdbx_description
1 polymer ?
#
loop_
_entity_poly.entity_id
_entity_poly.type
_entity_poly.pdbx_seq_one_letter_code
_entity_poly.pdbx_strand_id
1 'polypeptide(L)'
;MRPFKKVLVANRSEIAIRIFRACTELGIQTVAIYADEDRLSLHRYKADEAYLIGKSKSAVDAYLDIEGIVNLALEKDVDAIHPGYGFLAENAELARACKQAGIVFVGPPAEVLEALGDKVKARAIAQRAKVPVIPGTKDAVKTDQDALLFAKKHGFPLIIKAAHGGGGRGMTIVQNREELLDAIARSRSEASKAFGSPKVFIERYLERPKHIEVQVMADAYGNMVHLFERDCSIQRRHQKVIEIAPSRSIKPAVKDRLYRDALSICREVGYVNAGTVEFLVDKNGKHYFIEVNPRIQVEHTITEIITGRDIVQTQLRVAEGYSLDHDTIRIPGQEKVKKSGYAIQLRITAEDPTQNFAPTTGKLTAFRAGEGFGIRLDAGNGFEGAVISPHYDSLLIKLCSWSLDFDLAVTKALRAIREFRIRGVRTNLPFLENVVDHERFRSGDLDTRFIDDHPELMRFKPRKNRANKLLRYLGDLAVNGYEGIAACDKPVRLNSPPIPSVPKTAPAETAAYEVFREQGATGLSKWLLEQKRLLITDTTTRDAHQSLFATRLRSYDMFAAAHATGHLLPELFSMEMWGGATFDVSMRFLKECPWERLTRLRKLLPGTLLQMLLRSGNAVGYTNYPDNVVNRFIKVSAEKGIDVFRIFDCLNWVESMKPCIAAVAETGKIAEAAVCYTGDVSDTKREKFNLAYYLQKAKELEAAGCHILAIKDMAGLLKPRAAYMLVDALKNALQIPVHLHTHDTSGNGIATLLEATRAGVDIVDTALSSMSGTTSQPSMNALVTALYGTERETGIRNASIQQLADYWEVAREAYAPFECGLKAGTAEVYRHEIPGGQYSNLRPQAIALGLGHRWNDIKVMYRTVNDMLGEVIKVTPSSKAVGDMALFMVQNDLTPQAVLDHGKEMAFPESFVNLMKGMMGQPDGGFPAKLQKAVLKDEQPITCRPGQLLEDFDFDAAAQTLEKKFGRSFKETELVSYSLYPQVFTEYIQFVNEYGDLSVLDTPTFFYGLDVDQEKAIAIEEGKTLILKLLARSEPHEDGFRELFFELNGRPRNVMVLDKATGIEVKTNEKADPDNPKHVAAPMSGKVTELHVAQGEKVSEGQKLMTTEAMKMLNVIVAPRGGKIKRLPVAEGMQLGPGDLVAEIG
;
A
#
# COMPACT_ATOMS: atom_id res chain seq x y z
N MET A 1 5.06 32.41 -54.25
CA MET A 1 4.20 31.63 -53.35
C MET A 1 3.91 30.28 -54.00
N ARG A 2 4.17 29.17 -53.32
CA ARG A 2 3.91 27.80 -53.79
C ARG A 2 3.05 27.11 -52.71
N PRO A 3 1.71 27.04 -52.88
CA PRO A 3 0.86 26.31 -51.95
C PRO A 3 1.27 24.84 -51.92
N PHE A 4 1.38 24.26 -50.72
CA PHE A 4 1.70 22.84 -50.57
C PHE A 4 0.45 21.99 -50.75
N LYS A 5 0.58 20.88 -51.47
CA LYS A 5 -0.44 19.84 -51.55
C LYS A 5 -0.12 18.69 -50.61
N LYS A 6 1.17 18.36 -50.44
CA LYS A 6 1.62 17.24 -49.62
C LYS A 6 2.89 17.56 -48.82
N VAL A 7 2.87 17.28 -47.52
CA VAL A 7 3.99 17.48 -46.59
C VAL A 7 4.38 16.16 -45.93
N LEU A 8 5.66 15.81 -45.98
CA LEU A 8 6.24 14.71 -45.22
C LEU A 8 6.81 15.24 -43.91
N VAL A 9 6.55 14.52 -42.81
CA VAL A 9 7.17 14.84 -41.52
C VAL A 9 8.31 13.88 -41.24
N ALA A 10 9.53 14.39 -41.24
CA ALA A 10 10.74 13.61 -40.96
C ALA A 10 10.97 13.47 -39.45
N ASN A 11 9.95 12.96 -38.74
CA ASN A 11 9.95 12.82 -37.28
C ASN A 11 8.89 11.80 -36.82
N ARG A 12 8.75 11.65 -35.49
CA ARG A 12 7.85 10.69 -34.84
C ARG A 12 7.08 11.32 -33.67
N SER A 13 6.26 10.52 -32.99
CA SER A 13 5.62 10.87 -31.70
C SER A 13 4.77 12.16 -31.78
N GLU A 14 4.72 12.93 -30.68
CA GLU A 14 3.83 14.09 -30.51
C GLU A 14 4.04 15.16 -31.59
N ILE A 15 5.29 15.45 -31.97
CA ILE A 15 5.58 16.55 -32.90
C ILE A 15 5.12 16.23 -34.32
N ALA A 16 5.24 14.96 -34.73
CA ALA A 16 4.69 14.52 -36.00
C ALA A 16 3.16 14.72 -36.04
N ILE A 17 2.46 14.31 -34.97
CA ILE A 17 1.01 14.52 -34.83
C ILE A 17 0.67 16.01 -34.83
N ARG A 18 1.45 16.84 -34.14
CA ARG A 18 1.27 18.30 -34.08
C ARG A 18 1.36 18.95 -35.47
N ILE A 19 2.32 18.50 -36.30
CA ILE A 19 2.49 18.99 -37.67
C ILE A 19 1.38 18.46 -38.59
N PHE A 20 0.99 17.18 -38.45
CA PHE A 20 -0.12 16.63 -39.24
C PHE A 20 -1.43 17.37 -38.97
N ARG A 21 -1.71 17.74 -37.72
CA ARG A 21 -2.86 18.59 -37.34
C ARG A 21 -2.82 19.92 -38.08
N ALA A 22 -1.69 20.63 -38.05
CA ALA A 22 -1.53 21.90 -38.77
C ALA A 22 -1.71 21.72 -40.29
N CYS A 23 -1.13 20.69 -40.88
CA CYS A 23 -1.29 20.41 -42.31
C CYS A 23 -2.75 20.14 -42.67
N THR A 24 -3.44 19.30 -41.89
CA THR A 24 -4.86 18.94 -42.10
C THR A 24 -5.76 20.17 -42.01
N GLU A 25 -5.54 21.04 -41.01
CA GLU A 25 -6.28 22.30 -40.84
C GLU A 25 -6.08 23.26 -42.02
N LEU A 26 -4.93 23.19 -42.69
CA LEU A 26 -4.61 23.97 -43.89
C LEU A 26 -5.00 23.27 -45.20
N GLY A 27 -5.57 22.06 -45.14
CA GLY A 27 -5.97 21.27 -46.31
C GLY A 27 -4.81 20.59 -47.07
N ILE A 28 -3.69 20.34 -46.39
CA ILE A 28 -2.47 19.75 -46.95
C ILE A 28 -2.41 18.27 -46.58
N GLN A 29 -2.18 17.39 -47.56
CA GLN A 29 -2.00 15.95 -47.34
C GLN A 29 -0.70 15.65 -46.57
N THR A 30 -0.70 14.59 -45.79
CA THR A 30 0.35 14.29 -44.82
C THR A 30 0.99 12.92 -45.04
N VAL A 31 2.32 12.87 -44.93
CA VAL A 31 3.10 11.63 -45.01
C VAL A 31 3.90 11.42 -43.74
N ALA A 32 3.70 10.27 -43.10
CA ALA A 32 4.51 9.78 -41.97
C ALA A 32 5.59 8.80 -42.44
N ILE A 33 6.70 8.79 -41.71
CA ILE A 33 7.74 7.75 -41.80
C ILE A 33 7.81 7.03 -40.45
N TYR A 34 8.07 5.72 -40.46
CA TYR A 34 8.22 4.95 -39.22
C TYR A 34 9.26 3.84 -39.35
N ALA A 35 9.97 3.53 -38.27
CA ALA A 35 10.81 2.33 -38.17
C ALA A 35 9.97 1.12 -37.70
N ASP A 36 10.47 -0.11 -37.83
CA ASP A 36 9.70 -1.32 -37.47
C ASP A 36 9.33 -1.37 -35.97
N GLU A 37 10.20 -0.85 -35.11
CA GLU A 37 9.96 -0.72 -33.68
C GLU A 37 8.86 0.29 -33.34
N ASP A 38 8.55 1.22 -34.25
CA ASP A 38 7.48 2.22 -34.14
C ASP A 38 6.21 1.82 -34.93
N ARG A 39 6.10 0.57 -35.42
CA ARG A 39 4.95 0.12 -36.22
C ARG A 39 3.59 0.29 -35.52
N LEU A 40 3.58 0.38 -34.19
CA LEU A 40 2.38 0.61 -33.36
C LEU A 40 2.29 2.05 -32.80
N SER A 41 3.20 2.96 -33.16
CA SER A 41 3.19 4.33 -32.66
C SER A 41 2.01 5.12 -33.22
N LEU A 42 1.44 5.99 -32.38
CA LEU A 42 0.22 6.74 -32.69
C LEU A 42 0.36 7.64 -33.93
N HIS A 43 1.53 8.24 -34.14
CA HIS A 43 1.75 9.20 -35.23
C HIS A 43 1.56 8.59 -36.62
N ARG A 44 1.89 7.29 -36.78
CA ARG A 44 1.70 6.54 -38.03
C ARG A 44 0.24 6.57 -38.48
N TYR A 45 -0.70 6.46 -37.55
CA TYR A 45 -2.14 6.43 -37.83
C TYR A 45 -2.77 7.83 -37.94
N LYS A 46 -1.97 8.90 -37.84
CA LYS A 46 -2.44 10.30 -37.89
C LYS A 46 -2.09 11.02 -39.18
N ALA A 47 -1.29 10.41 -40.05
CA ALA A 47 -1.04 10.89 -41.40
C ALA A 47 -1.99 10.22 -42.41
N ASP A 48 -2.17 10.84 -43.58
CA ASP A 48 -2.94 10.27 -44.69
C ASP A 48 -2.23 9.06 -45.31
N GLU A 49 -0.89 9.10 -45.36
CA GLU A 49 -0.03 8.03 -45.83
C GLU A 49 1.11 7.77 -44.82
N ALA A 50 1.56 6.52 -44.68
CA ALA A 50 2.67 6.17 -43.79
C ALA A 50 3.56 5.07 -44.36
N TYR A 51 4.89 5.27 -44.30
CA TYR A 51 5.86 4.39 -44.95
C TYR A 51 6.96 3.90 -43.98
N LEU A 52 7.27 2.61 -44.09
CA LEU A 52 8.37 1.99 -43.34
C LEU A 52 9.72 2.44 -43.91
N ILE A 53 10.60 2.92 -43.05
CA ILE A 53 11.98 3.33 -43.39
C ILE A 53 13.00 2.43 -42.68
N GLY A 54 14.22 2.34 -43.23
CA GLY A 54 15.36 1.74 -42.54
C GLY A 54 15.24 0.25 -42.19
N LYS A 55 14.65 -0.60 -43.04
CA LYS A 55 14.44 -2.06 -42.79
C LYS A 55 15.67 -2.84 -42.27
N SER A 56 16.89 -2.36 -42.53
CA SER A 56 18.16 -2.96 -42.09
C SER A 56 18.97 -2.07 -41.14
N LYS A 57 18.37 -1.00 -40.62
CA LYS A 57 18.99 -0.01 -39.73
C LYS A 57 18.42 -0.16 -38.32
N SER A 58 19.13 0.38 -37.33
CA SER A 58 18.59 0.45 -35.97
C SER A 58 17.40 1.43 -35.90
N ALA A 59 16.55 1.26 -34.89
CA ALA A 59 15.36 2.09 -34.62
C ALA A 59 15.58 3.61 -34.75
N VAL A 60 16.76 4.13 -34.35
CA VAL A 60 17.10 5.57 -34.41
C VAL A 60 17.74 5.92 -35.74
N ASP A 61 18.66 5.09 -36.24
CA ASP A 61 19.36 5.33 -37.51
C ASP A 61 18.41 5.40 -38.71
N ALA A 62 17.28 4.69 -38.63
CA ALA A 62 16.22 4.77 -39.63
C ALA A 62 15.71 6.22 -39.83
N TYR A 63 15.51 6.97 -38.74
CA TYR A 63 15.05 8.38 -38.80
C TYR A 63 16.17 9.38 -39.11
N LEU A 64 17.42 8.93 -39.15
CA LEU A 64 18.58 9.73 -39.54
C LEU A 64 19.00 9.50 -41.00
N ASP A 65 18.23 8.69 -41.74
CA ASP A 65 18.50 8.30 -43.12
C ASP A 65 18.09 9.39 -44.13
N ILE A 66 18.94 10.41 -44.30
CA ILE A 66 18.67 11.54 -45.19
C ILE A 66 18.33 11.07 -46.62
N GLU A 67 19.15 10.18 -47.18
CA GLU A 67 18.97 9.69 -48.56
C GLU A 67 17.64 8.92 -48.70
N GLY A 68 17.37 7.99 -47.78
CA GLY A 68 16.13 7.23 -47.78
C GLY A 68 14.88 8.11 -47.65
N ILE A 69 14.93 9.13 -46.78
CA ILE A 69 13.80 10.05 -46.55
C ILE A 69 13.56 10.94 -47.78
N VAL A 70 14.61 11.50 -48.39
CA VAL A 70 14.48 12.37 -49.57
C VAL A 70 14.02 11.58 -50.80
N ASN A 71 14.56 10.36 -51.01
CA ASN A 71 14.12 9.50 -52.11
C ASN A 71 12.65 9.09 -51.97
N LEU A 72 12.21 8.76 -50.75
CA LEU A 72 10.80 8.48 -50.47
C LEU A 72 9.92 9.71 -50.75
N ALA A 73 10.36 10.90 -50.34
CA ALA A 73 9.63 12.13 -50.58
C ALA A 73 9.46 12.43 -52.08
N LEU A 74 10.48 12.15 -52.89
CA LEU A 74 10.40 12.20 -54.36
C LEU A 74 9.43 11.17 -54.93
N GLU A 75 9.48 9.92 -54.47
CA GLU A 75 8.59 8.84 -54.93
C GLU A 75 7.11 9.14 -54.65
N LYS A 76 6.82 9.92 -53.60
CA LYS A 76 5.45 10.23 -53.15
C LYS A 76 4.95 11.61 -53.52
N ASP A 77 5.66 12.31 -54.40
CA ASP A 77 5.34 13.66 -54.87
C ASP A 77 5.12 14.65 -53.71
N VAL A 78 6.04 14.65 -52.73
CA VAL A 78 5.99 15.53 -51.57
C VAL A 78 6.51 16.92 -51.93
N ASP A 79 5.77 17.97 -51.59
CA ASP A 79 6.18 19.36 -51.84
C ASP A 79 7.19 19.88 -50.82
N ALA A 80 7.04 19.47 -49.56
CA ALA A 80 7.87 19.96 -48.47
C ALA A 80 8.10 18.90 -47.38
N ILE A 81 9.27 18.97 -46.74
CA ILE A 81 9.63 18.17 -45.57
C ILE A 81 9.65 19.07 -44.35
N HIS A 82 8.83 18.74 -43.35
CA HIS A 82 8.89 19.37 -42.03
C HIS A 82 9.71 18.47 -41.08
N PRO A 83 10.85 18.93 -40.55
CA PRO A 83 11.73 18.06 -39.77
C PRO A 83 11.32 17.95 -38.29
N GLY A 84 10.43 18.84 -37.81
CA GLY A 84 10.02 18.88 -36.41
C GLY A 84 11.16 19.35 -35.52
N TYR A 85 11.48 18.61 -34.46
CA TYR A 85 12.62 18.88 -33.59
C TYR A 85 13.40 17.60 -33.29
N GLY A 86 14.68 17.73 -32.91
CA GLY A 86 15.57 16.57 -32.80
C GLY A 86 15.81 15.90 -34.16
N PHE A 87 16.36 14.69 -34.16
CA PHE A 87 16.75 13.97 -35.39
C PHE A 87 17.52 14.87 -36.37
N LEU A 88 16.93 15.15 -37.55
CA LEU A 88 17.54 15.90 -38.63
C LEU A 88 17.13 17.38 -38.67
N ALA A 89 16.42 17.89 -37.66
CA ALA A 89 15.86 19.25 -37.68
C ALA A 89 16.89 20.39 -37.66
N GLU A 90 18.11 20.11 -37.20
CA GLU A 90 19.24 21.07 -37.23
C GLU A 90 20.31 20.65 -38.25
N ASN A 91 20.04 19.63 -39.06
CA ASN A 91 21.01 19.07 -40.00
C ASN A 91 20.98 19.85 -41.33
N ALA A 92 22.05 20.59 -41.61
CA ALA A 92 22.19 21.37 -42.83
C ALA A 92 22.23 20.52 -44.11
N GLU A 93 22.66 19.25 -44.03
CA GLU A 93 22.72 18.34 -45.18
C GLU A 93 21.32 17.93 -45.63
N LEU A 94 20.38 17.69 -44.70
CA LEU A 94 18.98 17.44 -45.06
C LEU A 94 18.40 18.65 -45.81
N ALA A 95 18.61 19.87 -45.31
CA ALA A 95 18.13 21.08 -45.98
C ALA A 95 18.73 21.25 -47.39
N ARG A 96 20.01 20.93 -47.58
CA ARG A 96 20.66 20.91 -48.92
C ARG A 96 20.08 19.83 -49.81
N ALA A 97 19.89 18.62 -49.30
CA ALA A 97 19.33 17.50 -50.06
C ALA A 97 17.89 17.80 -50.51
N CYS A 98 17.06 18.39 -49.64
CA CYS A 98 15.72 18.87 -50.01
C CYS A 98 15.79 19.89 -51.15
N LYS A 99 16.67 20.90 -51.03
CA LYS A 99 16.86 21.94 -52.05
C LYS A 99 17.31 21.37 -53.40
N GLN A 100 18.24 20.40 -53.39
CA GLN A 100 18.71 19.71 -54.59
C GLN A 100 17.62 18.86 -55.25
N ALA A 101 16.72 18.26 -54.44
CA ALA A 101 15.59 17.46 -54.88
C ALA A 101 14.35 18.29 -55.28
N GLY A 102 14.38 19.63 -55.16
CA GLY A 102 13.22 20.49 -55.44
C GLY A 102 12.09 20.44 -54.39
N ILE A 103 12.41 19.90 -53.20
CA ILE A 103 11.52 19.78 -52.04
C ILE A 103 11.81 20.94 -51.08
N VAL A 104 10.76 21.59 -50.56
CA VAL A 104 10.94 22.69 -49.62
C VAL A 104 11.27 22.14 -48.23
N PHE A 105 12.38 22.57 -47.64
CA PHE A 105 12.67 22.32 -46.22
C PHE A 105 11.93 23.35 -45.36
N VAL A 106 11.04 22.91 -44.47
CA VAL A 106 10.30 23.81 -43.58
C VAL A 106 11.17 24.20 -42.39
N GLY A 107 12.01 25.21 -42.60
CA GLY A 107 12.95 25.73 -41.62
C GLY A 107 13.87 26.80 -42.23
N PRO A 108 14.92 27.23 -41.51
CA PRO A 108 15.88 28.18 -42.04
C PRO A 108 16.77 27.56 -43.14
N PRO A 109 17.41 28.38 -43.99
CA PRO A 109 18.34 27.91 -45.03
C PRO A 109 19.51 27.10 -44.47
N ALA A 110 20.11 26.22 -45.28
CA ALA A 110 21.22 25.36 -44.88
C ALA A 110 22.44 26.15 -44.37
N GLU A 111 22.69 27.33 -44.96
CA GLU A 111 23.77 28.24 -44.57
C GLU A 111 23.55 28.79 -43.16
N VAL A 112 22.29 29.06 -42.80
CA VAL A 112 21.88 29.52 -41.47
C VAL A 112 21.98 28.37 -40.45
N LEU A 113 21.53 27.16 -40.83
CA LEU A 113 21.68 25.96 -40.00
C LEU A 113 23.15 25.69 -39.67
N GLU A 114 24.06 25.78 -40.64
CA GLU A 114 25.48 25.57 -40.40
C GLU A 114 26.13 26.69 -39.57
N ALA A 115 25.71 27.94 -39.78
CA ALA A 115 26.21 29.09 -39.05
C ALA A 115 25.82 29.05 -37.55
N LEU A 116 24.62 28.53 -37.25
CA LEU A 116 24.08 28.47 -35.89
C LEU A 116 24.29 27.13 -35.19
N GLY A 117 24.49 26.03 -35.93
CA GLY A 117 24.71 24.69 -35.38
C GLY A 117 26.08 24.48 -34.72
N ASP A 118 27.08 25.31 -35.03
CA ASP A 118 28.37 25.34 -34.33
C ASP A 118 28.37 26.43 -33.25
N LYS A 119 28.48 26.03 -31.98
CA LYS A 119 28.42 26.95 -30.84
C LYS A 119 29.50 28.02 -30.84
N VAL A 120 30.67 27.76 -31.43
CA VAL A 120 31.74 28.75 -31.54
C VAL A 120 31.38 29.79 -32.61
N LYS A 121 30.86 29.34 -33.76
CA LYS A 121 30.38 30.24 -34.82
C LYS A 121 29.19 31.09 -34.37
N ALA A 122 28.21 30.47 -33.70
CA ALA A 122 27.04 31.15 -33.14
C ALA A 122 27.42 32.25 -32.14
N ARG A 123 28.43 32.00 -31.30
CA ARG A 123 28.96 33.03 -30.38
C ARG A 123 29.64 34.19 -31.10
N ALA A 124 30.40 33.92 -32.16
CA ALA A 124 31.00 34.98 -32.97
C ALA A 124 29.93 35.84 -33.66
N ILE A 125 28.82 35.24 -34.10
CA ILE A 125 27.64 35.94 -34.63
C ILE A 125 27.03 36.85 -33.55
N ALA A 126 26.78 36.32 -32.34
CA ALA A 126 26.23 37.11 -31.24
C ALA A 126 27.11 38.32 -30.90
N GLN A 127 28.44 38.15 -30.90
CA GLN A 127 29.39 39.26 -30.69
C GLN A 127 29.32 40.32 -31.80
N ARG A 128 29.21 39.93 -33.07
CA ARG A 128 29.02 40.89 -34.19
C ARG A 128 27.69 41.64 -34.08
N ALA A 129 26.63 40.95 -33.67
CA ALA A 129 25.34 41.53 -33.35
C ALA A 129 25.34 42.38 -32.06
N LYS A 130 26.50 42.55 -31.40
CA LYS A 130 26.70 43.29 -30.14
C LYS A 130 25.89 42.74 -28.96
N VAL A 131 25.55 41.46 -29.00
CA VAL A 131 24.84 40.76 -27.92
C VAL A 131 25.85 40.21 -26.90
N PRO A 132 25.62 40.37 -25.58
CA PRO A 132 26.51 39.83 -24.57
C PRO A 132 26.63 38.31 -24.65
N VAL A 133 27.86 37.78 -24.62
CA VAL A 133 28.17 36.34 -24.51
C VAL A 133 28.89 36.03 -23.21
N ILE A 134 28.83 34.78 -22.76
CA ILE A 134 29.57 34.34 -21.57
C ILE A 134 31.08 34.42 -21.86
N PRO A 135 31.93 34.96 -20.96
CA PRO A 135 33.38 34.92 -21.13
C PRO A 135 33.84 33.47 -21.36
N GLY A 136 34.50 33.21 -22.49
CA GLY A 136 34.93 31.87 -22.90
C GLY A 136 36.15 31.92 -23.81
N THR A 137 36.77 30.76 -24.06
CA THR A 137 37.88 30.64 -25.01
C THR A 137 37.42 31.06 -26.41
N LYS A 138 38.28 31.76 -27.15
CA LYS A 138 37.94 32.29 -28.48
C LYS A 138 37.70 31.17 -29.50
N ASP A 139 38.51 30.12 -29.41
CA ASP A 139 38.44 28.91 -30.22
C ASP A 139 38.38 27.67 -29.32
N ALA A 140 38.25 26.49 -29.93
CA ALA A 140 38.40 25.22 -29.23
C ALA A 140 39.78 25.14 -28.53
N VAL A 141 39.80 24.58 -27.33
CA VAL A 141 41.02 24.40 -26.54
C VAL A 141 41.94 23.42 -27.28
N LYS A 142 43.12 23.89 -27.71
CA LYS A 142 44.10 23.07 -28.42
C LYS A 142 45.02 22.37 -27.44
N THR A 143 45.56 23.10 -26.48
CA THR A 143 46.52 22.57 -25.48
C THR A 143 46.02 22.73 -24.04
N ASP A 144 46.54 21.91 -23.15
CA ASP A 144 46.26 21.98 -21.71
C ASP A 144 46.70 23.34 -21.11
N GLN A 145 47.73 23.94 -21.69
CA GLN A 145 48.24 25.24 -21.31
C GLN A 145 47.25 26.38 -21.64
N ASP A 146 46.51 26.28 -22.75
CA ASP A 146 45.45 27.23 -23.09
C ASP A 146 44.33 27.22 -22.04
N ALA A 147 43.97 26.04 -21.54
CA ALA A 147 42.96 25.89 -20.49
C ALA A 147 43.42 26.49 -19.16
N LEU A 148 44.67 26.26 -18.76
CA LEU A 148 45.25 26.81 -17.53
C LEU A 148 45.37 28.35 -17.58
N LEU A 149 45.74 28.90 -18.74
CA LEU A 149 45.78 30.36 -18.95
C LEU A 149 44.39 30.98 -18.86
N PHE A 150 43.39 30.33 -19.45
CA PHE A 150 41.99 30.77 -19.35
C PHE A 150 41.52 30.76 -17.89
N ALA A 151 41.78 29.67 -17.15
CA ALA A 151 41.43 29.53 -15.75
C ALA A 151 42.10 30.59 -14.86
N LYS A 152 43.39 30.90 -15.09
CA LYS A 152 44.10 31.96 -14.35
C LYS A 152 43.49 33.34 -14.58
N LYS A 153 42.99 33.61 -15.79
CA LYS A 153 42.40 34.91 -16.16
C LYS A 153 40.97 35.09 -15.68
N HIS A 154 40.16 34.05 -15.72
CA HIS A 154 38.71 34.13 -15.50
C HIS A 154 38.22 33.56 -14.17
N GLY A 155 39.07 32.81 -13.45
CA GLY A 155 38.73 32.18 -12.18
C GLY A 155 37.80 30.98 -12.33
N PHE A 156 37.66 30.21 -11.25
CA PHE A 156 36.70 29.12 -11.12
C PHE A 156 35.39 29.62 -10.46
N PRO A 157 34.25 28.93 -10.64
CA PRO A 157 34.06 27.70 -11.42
C PRO A 157 34.02 27.92 -12.95
N LEU A 158 34.42 26.89 -13.69
CA LEU A 158 34.44 26.84 -15.15
C LEU A 158 33.52 25.72 -15.66
N ILE A 159 33.09 25.83 -16.91
CA ILE A 159 32.36 24.76 -17.59
C ILE A 159 33.02 24.45 -18.93
N ILE A 160 33.31 23.17 -19.15
CA ILE A 160 33.81 22.63 -20.42
C ILE A 160 32.61 22.17 -21.22
N LYS A 161 32.52 22.58 -22.49
CA LYS A 161 31.42 22.23 -23.38
C LYS A 161 31.94 21.67 -24.70
N ALA A 162 31.28 20.64 -25.22
CA ALA A 162 31.50 20.16 -26.59
C ALA A 162 31.00 21.18 -27.62
N ALA A 163 31.76 21.38 -28.70
CA ALA A 163 31.41 22.37 -29.74
C ALA A 163 30.12 22.02 -30.51
N HIS A 164 29.86 20.73 -30.70
CA HIS A 164 28.69 20.18 -31.39
C HIS A 164 27.69 19.51 -30.43
N GLY A 165 27.80 19.78 -29.12
CA GLY A 165 26.97 19.13 -28.10
C GLY A 165 25.59 19.77 -27.99
N GLY A 166 24.53 18.96 -28.02
CA GLY A 166 23.13 19.35 -27.82
C GLY A 166 22.43 18.57 -26.69
N GLY A 167 21.32 19.10 -26.17
CA GLY A 167 20.46 18.38 -25.21
C GLY A 167 21.05 18.13 -23.82
N GLY A 168 22.02 18.95 -23.38
CA GLY A 168 22.62 18.87 -22.05
C GLY A 168 23.73 17.82 -21.88
N ARG A 169 24.12 17.09 -22.94
CA ARG A 169 25.22 16.10 -22.92
C ARG A 169 26.56 16.73 -23.34
N GLY A 170 27.68 16.20 -22.85
CA GLY A 170 29.01 16.73 -23.16
C GLY A 170 29.35 18.07 -22.49
N MET A 171 28.90 18.26 -21.24
CA MET A 171 29.25 19.42 -20.42
C MET A 171 29.79 18.98 -19.06
N THR A 172 30.91 19.55 -18.64
CA THR A 172 31.56 19.22 -17.35
C THR A 172 31.87 20.49 -16.58
N ILE A 173 31.37 20.59 -15.34
CA ILE A 173 31.70 21.69 -14.43
C ILE A 173 33.02 21.36 -13.74
N VAL A 174 33.90 22.36 -13.65
CA VAL A 174 35.22 22.26 -13.02
C VAL A 174 35.31 23.28 -11.90
N GLN A 175 35.54 22.81 -10.68
CA GLN A 175 35.52 23.66 -9.48
C GLN A 175 36.89 24.21 -9.12
N ASN A 176 37.96 23.50 -9.47
CA ASN A 176 39.32 23.84 -9.08
C ASN A 176 40.33 23.45 -10.18
N ARG A 177 41.59 23.82 -9.96
CA ARG A 177 42.68 23.59 -10.91
C ARG A 177 43.03 22.12 -11.11
N GLU A 178 42.90 21.30 -10.07
CA GLU A 178 43.29 19.89 -10.05
C GLU A 178 42.37 19.06 -10.96
N GLU A 179 41.08 19.39 -11.01
CA GLU A 179 40.09 18.71 -11.85
C GLU A 179 40.15 19.07 -13.34
N LEU A 180 40.77 20.19 -13.71
CA LEU A 180 40.62 20.81 -15.04
C LEU A 180 41.12 19.91 -16.18
N LEU A 181 42.31 19.33 -16.03
CA LEU A 181 42.93 18.54 -17.10
C LEU A 181 42.19 17.21 -17.32
N ASP A 182 41.85 16.53 -16.23
CA ASP A 182 41.06 15.29 -16.25
C ASP A 182 39.65 15.52 -16.81
N ALA A 183 39.03 16.66 -16.47
CA ALA A 183 37.73 17.03 -17.02
C ALA A 183 37.80 17.32 -18.53
N ILE A 184 38.87 17.93 -19.03
CA ILE A 184 39.10 18.16 -20.47
C ILE A 184 39.28 16.82 -21.19
N ALA A 185 40.12 15.92 -20.67
CA ALA A 185 40.36 14.62 -21.27
C ALA A 185 39.07 13.79 -21.37
N ARG A 186 38.28 13.74 -20.29
CA ARG A 186 36.97 13.09 -20.25
C ARG A 186 35.99 13.72 -21.25
N SER A 187 35.88 15.04 -21.26
CA SER A 187 34.95 15.76 -22.15
C SER A 187 35.30 15.57 -23.63
N ARG A 188 36.59 15.54 -24.00
CA ARG A 188 37.05 15.24 -25.37
C ARG A 188 36.70 13.82 -25.80
N SER A 189 36.90 12.85 -24.90
CA SER A 189 36.57 11.43 -25.15
C SER A 189 35.06 11.23 -25.33
N GLU A 190 34.25 11.84 -24.47
CA GLU A 190 32.79 11.82 -24.59
C GLU A 190 32.32 12.50 -25.88
N ALA A 191 32.85 13.70 -26.19
CA ALA A 191 32.47 14.43 -27.39
C ALA A 191 32.81 13.68 -28.69
N SER A 192 33.95 12.99 -28.72
CA SER A 192 34.34 12.14 -29.86
C SER A 192 33.38 10.97 -30.04
N LYS A 193 33.04 10.25 -28.95
CA LYS A 193 32.11 9.12 -28.99
C LYS A 193 30.67 9.51 -29.31
N ALA A 194 30.21 10.64 -28.79
CA ALA A 194 28.80 11.04 -28.88
C ALA A 194 28.48 11.90 -30.11
N PHE A 195 29.43 12.73 -30.56
CA PHE A 195 29.21 13.74 -31.61
C PHE A 195 30.22 13.66 -32.76
N GLY A 196 31.10 12.65 -32.78
CA GLY A 196 32.10 12.45 -33.84
C GLY A 196 33.20 13.52 -33.88
N SER A 197 33.29 14.40 -32.87
CA SER A 197 34.24 15.52 -32.84
C SER A 197 34.82 15.73 -31.44
N PRO A 198 36.16 15.72 -31.25
CA PRO A 198 36.78 15.94 -29.94
C PRO A 198 36.87 17.42 -29.54
N LYS A 199 36.29 18.35 -30.32
CA LYS A 199 36.42 19.79 -30.08
C LYS A 199 35.63 20.22 -28.84
N VAL A 200 36.34 20.78 -27.86
CA VAL A 200 35.77 21.35 -26.62
C VAL A 200 36.23 22.79 -26.43
N PHE A 201 35.42 23.62 -25.76
CA PHE A 201 35.75 24.98 -25.36
C PHE A 201 35.40 25.21 -23.89
N ILE A 202 35.97 26.27 -23.29
CA ILE A 202 35.76 26.59 -21.86
C ILE A 202 35.00 27.90 -21.74
N GLU A 203 34.02 27.94 -20.84
CA GLU A 203 33.31 29.14 -20.43
C GLU A 203 33.43 29.34 -18.91
N ARG A 204 33.27 30.59 -18.48
CA ARG A 204 32.96 30.88 -17.08
C ARG A 204 31.62 30.24 -16.74
N TYR A 205 31.57 29.44 -15.68
CA TYR A 205 30.31 28.89 -15.21
C TYR A 205 29.50 30.00 -14.53
N LEU A 206 28.25 30.18 -14.97
CA LEU A 206 27.30 31.05 -14.27
C LEU A 206 26.64 30.20 -13.17
N GLU A 207 26.80 30.63 -11.92
CA GLU A 207 26.13 29.99 -10.81
C GLU A 207 24.66 30.44 -10.74
N ARG A 208 23.76 29.46 -10.62
CA ARG A 208 22.31 29.66 -10.45
C ARG A 208 21.68 30.65 -11.45
N PRO A 209 21.93 30.52 -12.77
CA PRO A 209 21.28 31.35 -13.76
C PRO A 209 19.81 30.92 -13.93
N LYS A 210 19.00 31.84 -14.45
CA LYS A 210 17.76 31.49 -15.13
C LYS A 210 18.04 31.15 -16.59
N HIS A 211 17.42 30.09 -17.09
CA HIS A 211 17.46 29.76 -18.51
C HIS A 211 16.23 30.37 -19.17
N ILE A 212 16.44 31.38 -20.02
CA ILE A 212 15.38 32.13 -20.67
C ILE A 212 15.60 32.09 -22.16
N GLU A 213 14.52 31.87 -22.89
CA GLU A 213 14.59 31.75 -24.34
C GLU A 213 13.51 32.58 -25.01
N VAL A 214 13.82 33.13 -26.20
CA VAL A 214 12.93 34.01 -26.94
C VAL A 214 12.52 33.34 -28.24
N GLN A 215 11.22 33.18 -28.43
CA GLN A 215 10.67 32.68 -29.69
C GLN A 215 10.75 33.77 -30.76
N VAL A 216 11.32 33.43 -31.91
CA VAL A 216 11.39 34.27 -33.09
C VAL A 216 10.60 33.62 -34.23
N MET A 217 9.95 34.47 -35.04
CA MET A 217 9.33 34.09 -36.30
C MET A 217 9.76 35.12 -37.36
N ALA A 218 10.29 34.64 -38.49
CA ALA A 218 10.78 35.47 -39.59
C ALA A 218 10.28 34.97 -40.95
N ASP A 219 10.03 35.87 -41.89
CA ASP A 219 9.74 35.51 -43.29
C ASP A 219 10.94 35.73 -44.22
N ALA A 220 10.78 35.38 -45.50
CA ALA A 220 11.81 35.55 -46.53
C ALA A 220 11.97 37.02 -47.00
N TYR A 221 11.16 37.94 -46.50
CA TYR A 221 11.11 39.35 -46.92
C TYR A 221 11.79 40.29 -45.90
N GLY A 222 12.37 39.73 -44.85
CA GLY A 222 13.05 40.48 -43.79
C GLY A 222 12.14 40.92 -42.65
N ASN A 223 10.86 40.55 -42.65
CA ASN A 223 9.98 40.79 -41.52
C ASN A 223 10.28 39.77 -40.41
N MET A 224 10.33 40.24 -39.17
CA MET A 224 10.66 39.40 -38.02
C MET A 224 10.02 39.93 -36.75
N VAL A 225 9.43 39.03 -35.96
CA VAL A 225 8.85 39.33 -34.66
C VAL A 225 9.34 38.35 -33.59
N HIS A 226 9.31 38.78 -32.33
CA HIS A 226 9.39 37.87 -31.19
C HIS A 226 7.99 37.50 -30.70
N LEU A 227 7.81 36.27 -30.24
CA LEU A 227 6.57 35.78 -29.63
C LEU A 227 6.72 35.65 -28.10
N PHE A 228 7.37 36.65 -27.50
CA PHE A 228 7.79 36.69 -26.09
C PHE A 228 8.79 35.59 -25.70
N GLU A 229 9.08 35.51 -24.41
CA GLU A 229 10.03 34.59 -23.79
C GLU A 229 9.36 33.40 -23.09
N ARG A 230 10.15 32.35 -22.89
CA ARG A 230 9.85 31.22 -22.01
C ARG A 230 10.92 31.09 -20.93
N ASP A 231 10.49 30.77 -19.72
CA ASP A 231 11.36 30.40 -18.61
C ASP A 231 11.49 28.88 -18.56
N CYS A 232 12.69 28.40 -18.87
CA CYS A 232 13.03 26.98 -18.93
C CYS A 232 14.03 26.62 -17.83
N SER A 233 14.04 27.37 -16.72
CA SER A 233 15.00 27.20 -15.62
C SER A 233 14.78 25.90 -14.85
N ILE A 234 13.59 25.28 -14.93
CA ILE A 234 13.29 24.04 -14.23
C ILE A 234 13.93 22.88 -14.97
N GLN A 235 15.14 22.53 -14.55
CA GLN A 235 15.99 21.54 -15.20
C GLN A 235 16.49 20.49 -14.23
N ARG A 236 16.67 19.26 -14.73
CA ARG A 236 17.40 18.19 -14.04
C ARG A 236 18.58 17.80 -14.91
N ARG A 237 19.81 17.86 -14.37
CA ARG A 237 21.05 17.55 -15.12
C ARG A 237 21.09 18.28 -16.48
N HIS A 238 20.72 19.56 -16.49
CA HIS A 238 20.66 20.42 -17.68
C HIS A 238 19.60 20.02 -18.75
N GLN A 239 18.66 19.14 -18.42
CA GLN A 239 17.50 18.83 -19.28
C GLN A 239 16.26 19.55 -18.77
N LYS A 240 15.53 20.21 -19.68
CA LYS A 240 14.28 20.93 -19.38
C LYS A 240 13.18 19.94 -18.96
N VAL A 241 12.50 20.24 -17.86
CA VAL A 241 11.42 19.41 -17.29
C VAL A 241 10.07 20.12 -17.38
N ILE A 242 10.06 21.40 -16.99
CA ILE A 242 8.88 22.27 -16.95
C ILE A 242 9.25 23.60 -17.58
N GLU A 243 8.36 24.12 -18.41
CA GLU A 243 8.54 25.40 -19.07
C GLU A 243 7.35 26.33 -18.79
N ILE A 244 7.63 27.63 -18.65
CA ILE A 244 6.62 28.65 -18.32
C ILE A 244 6.66 29.77 -19.36
N ALA A 245 5.50 30.26 -19.81
CA ALA A 245 5.40 31.42 -20.67
C ALA A 245 4.36 32.42 -20.14
N PRO A 246 4.67 33.72 -20.04
CA PRO A 246 6.02 34.32 -20.01
C PRO A 246 6.71 34.07 -18.66
N SER A 247 7.99 34.47 -18.51
CA SER A 247 8.68 34.41 -17.22
C SER A 247 8.01 35.31 -16.17
N ARG A 248 7.78 34.80 -14.96
CA ARG A 248 7.15 35.56 -13.85
C ARG A 248 8.09 36.57 -13.19
N SER A 249 9.35 36.20 -13.00
CA SER A 249 10.28 36.91 -12.11
C SER A 249 11.22 37.88 -12.83
N ILE A 250 11.30 37.85 -14.16
CA ILE A 250 12.21 38.73 -14.90
C ILE A 250 11.61 40.13 -15.07
N LYS A 251 12.40 41.15 -14.73
CA LYS A 251 12.00 42.56 -14.86
C LYS A 251 11.75 42.92 -16.32
N PRO A 252 10.70 43.71 -16.65
CA PRO A 252 10.37 44.10 -18.02
C PRO A 252 11.55 44.64 -18.84
N ALA A 253 12.38 45.50 -18.25
CA ALA A 253 13.56 46.06 -18.92
C ALA A 253 14.61 45.01 -19.34
N VAL A 254 14.69 43.88 -18.64
CA VAL A 254 15.55 42.75 -19.04
C VAL A 254 14.91 42.00 -20.21
N LYS A 255 13.59 41.80 -20.17
CA LYS A 255 12.83 41.17 -21.26
C LYS A 255 12.98 41.94 -22.57
N ASP A 256 12.84 43.25 -22.54
CA ASP A 256 12.98 44.10 -23.73
C ASP A 256 14.38 44.01 -24.36
N ARG A 257 15.42 43.83 -23.53
CA ARG A 257 16.78 43.57 -24.02
C ARG A 257 16.90 42.18 -24.64
N LEU A 258 16.36 41.15 -23.99
CA LEU A 258 16.33 39.78 -24.53
C LEU A 258 15.65 39.74 -25.90
N TYR A 259 14.50 40.41 -26.05
CA TYR A 259 13.77 40.46 -27.33
C TYR A 259 14.58 41.18 -28.41
N ARG A 260 15.13 42.34 -28.09
CA ARG A 260 15.95 43.12 -29.03
C ARG A 260 17.16 42.31 -29.50
N ASP A 261 17.84 41.67 -28.57
CA ASP A 261 19.07 40.93 -28.84
C ASP A 261 18.79 39.64 -29.63
N ALA A 262 17.69 38.94 -29.33
CA ALA A 262 17.22 37.80 -30.11
C ALA A 262 16.96 38.18 -31.57
N LEU A 263 16.21 39.26 -31.80
CA LEU A 263 15.96 39.76 -33.15
C LEU A 263 17.25 40.24 -33.84
N SER A 264 18.20 40.79 -33.09
CA SER A 264 19.48 41.28 -33.65
C SER A 264 20.36 40.13 -34.12
N ILE A 265 20.45 39.03 -33.36
CA ILE A 265 21.15 37.81 -33.76
C ILE A 265 20.51 37.22 -35.02
N CYS A 266 19.18 37.09 -35.04
CA CYS A 266 18.48 36.52 -36.18
C CYS A 266 18.62 37.40 -37.45
N ARG A 267 18.64 38.74 -37.32
CA ARG A 267 18.89 39.63 -38.47
C ARG A 267 20.30 39.49 -39.04
N GLU A 268 21.33 39.35 -38.18
CA GLU A 268 22.73 39.22 -38.59
C GLU A 268 22.97 38.01 -39.52
N VAL A 269 22.16 36.96 -39.40
CA VAL A 269 22.28 35.73 -40.21
C VAL A 269 21.21 35.59 -41.28
N GLY A 270 20.33 36.59 -41.47
CA GLY A 270 19.22 36.48 -42.42
C GLY A 270 18.27 35.33 -42.08
N TYR A 271 17.91 35.18 -40.80
CA TYR A 271 17.09 34.07 -40.30
C TYR A 271 15.69 34.07 -40.94
N VAL A 272 15.17 32.88 -41.26
CA VAL A 272 13.83 32.64 -41.83
C VAL A 272 13.15 31.51 -41.04
N ASN A 273 11.83 31.52 -40.98
CA ASN A 273 10.98 30.55 -40.29
C ASN A 273 11.01 30.70 -38.75
N ALA A 274 10.58 29.69 -38.01
CA ALA A 274 10.59 29.70 -36.54
C ALA A 274 11.95 29.28 -35.99
N GLY A 275 12.42 30.01 -34.97
CA GLY A 275 13.61 29.67 -34.21
C GLY A 275 13.54 30.21 -32.79
N THR A 276 14.44 29.73 -31.94
CA THR A 276 14.54 30.20 -30.56
C THR A 276 15.95 30.65 -30.25
N VAL A 277 16.09 31.82 -29.63
CA VAL A 277 17.36 32.32 -29.10
C VAL A 277 17.39 32.09 -27.60
N GLU A 278 18.35 31.33 -27.11
CA GLU A 278 18.47 30.98 -25.69
C GLU A 278 19.51 31.85 -24.97
N PHE A 279 19.21 32.19 -23.72
CA PHE A 279 20.01 33.04 -22.84
C PHE A 279 20.11 32.46 -21.43
N LEU A 280 21.22 32.76 -20.76
CA LEU A 280 21.33 32.65 -19.30
C LEU A 280 21.23 34.04 -18.68
N VAL A 281 20.36 34.21 -17.69
CA VAL A 281 20.18 35.45 -16.94
C VAL A 281 20.69 35.27 -15.51
N ASP A 282 21.67 36.06 -15.10
CA ASP A 282 22.21 36.01 -13.74
C ASP A 282 21.32 36.75 -12.73
N LYS A 283 21.63 36.58 -11.43
CA LYS A 283 20.91 37.21 -10.32
C LYS A 283 20.85 38.75 -10.37
N ASN A 284 21.77 39.39 -11.10
CA ASN A 284 21.81 40.85 -11.27
C ASN A 284 20.99 41.32 -12.47
N GLY A 285 20.35 40.41 -13.22
CA GLY A 285 19.57 40.71 -14.41
C GLY A 285 20.43 40.96 -15.66
N LYS A 286 21.69 40.51 -15.66
CA LYS A 286 22.54 40.51 -16.85
C LYS A 286 22.33 39.21 -17.60
N HIS A 287 22.03 39.32 -18.89
CA HIS A 287 21.78 38.19 -19.77
C HIS A 287 22.98 37.90 -20.67
N TYR A 288 23.13 36.64 -21.04
CA TYR A 288 24.21 36.16 -21.90
C TYR A 288 23.65 35.15 -22.90
N PHE A 289 23.92 35.35 -24.18
CA PHE A 289 23.59 34.41 -25.24
C PHE A 289 24.29 33.07 -25.02
N ILE A 290 23.57 31.97 -25.27
CA ILE A 290 24.12 30.61 -25.22
C ILE A 290 24.04 29.88 -26.56
N GLU A 291 22.88 29.83 -27.20
CA GLU A 291 22.67 29.14 -28.47
C GLU A 291 21.43 29.66 -29.19
N VAL A 292 21.34 29.36 -30.49
CA VAL A 292 20.08 29.44 -31.24
C VAL A 292 19.67 28.02 -31.58
N ASN A 293 18.41 27.69 -31.33
CA ASN A 293 17.79 26.47 -31.82
C ASN A 293 17.08 26.83 -33.13
N PRO A 294 17.65 26.49 -34.31
CA PRO A 294 17.14 26.98 -35.59
C PRO A 294 15.96 26.13 -36.10
N ARG A 295 14.99 25.85 -35.22
CA ARG A 295 13.84 24.97 -35.42
C ARG A 295 12.75 25.25 -34.39
N ILE A 296 11.60 24.57 -34.52
CA ILE A 296 10.60 24.51 -33.45
C ILE A 296 11.16 23.79 -32.20
N GLN A 297 10.63 24.11 -31.02
CA GLN A 297 10.95 23.44 -29.76
C GLN A 297 9.73 22.74 -29.17
N VAL A 298 9.96 21.81 -28.24
CA VAL A 298 8.92 21.02 -27.57
C VAL A 298 7.92 21.95 -26.86
N GLU A 299 8.43 23.01 -26.25
CA GLU A 299 7.76 24.06 -25.48
C GLU A 299 7.17 25.22 -26.31
N HIS A 300 7.06 25.09 -27.64
CA HIS A 300 6.36 26.09 -28.47
C HIS A 300 4.89 26.27 -28.05
N THR A 301 4.26 25.20 -27.57
CA THR A 301 2.85 25.11 -27.17
C THR A 301 2.43 26.22 -26.20
N ILE A 302 3.24 26.52 -25.18
CA ILE A 302 2.94 27.55 -24.18
C ILE A 302 3.04 28.95 -24.77
N THR A 303 3.90 29.17 -25.77
CA THR A 303 3.92 30.42 -26.54
C THR A 303 2.68 30.55 -27.41
N GLU A 304 2.24 29.49 -28.08
CA GLU A 304 1.00 29.52 -28.87
C GLU A 304 -0.20 29.87 -27.99
N ILE A 305 -0.29 29.26 -26.80
CA ILE A 305 -1.40 29.50 -25.88
C ILE A 305 -1.44 30.96 -25.41
N ILE A 306 -0.31 31.56 -25.02
CA ILE A 306 -0.31 32.95 -24.53
C ILE A 306 -0.42 33.99 -25.64
N THR A 307 -0.12 33.65 -26.90
CA THR A 307 -0.17 34.60 -28.02
C THR A 307 -1.39 34.43 -28.93
N GLY A 308 -2.03 33.27 -28.90
CA GLY A 308 -3.05 32.87 -29.86
C GLY A 308 -2.51 32.68 -31.28
N ARG A 309 -1.19 32.55 -31.46
CA ARG A 309 -0.54 32.36 -32.76
C ARG A 309 -0.12 30.90 -32.93
N ASP A 310 -0.63 30.24 -33.96
CA ASP A 310 -0.19 28.89 -34.32
C ASP A 310 1.18 28.97 -35.01
N ILE A 311 2.21 28.52 -34.32
CA ILE A 311 3.59 28.61 -34.78
C ILE A 311 3.79 27.64 -35.95
N VAL A 312 3.27 26.41 -35.88
CA VAL A 312 3.49 25.37 -36.90
C VAL A 312 2.80 25.74 -38.22
N GLN A 313 1.56 26.21 -38.17
CA GLN A 313 0.88 26.73 -39.37
C GLN A 313 1.67 27.91 -39.95
N THR A 314 2.18 28.81 -39.12
CA THR A 314 3.00 29.93 -39.58
C THR A 314 4.29 29.46 -40.24
N GLN A 315 4.95 28.42 -39.70
CA GLN A 315 6.14 27.82 -40.33
C GLN A 315 5.84 27.30 -41.74
N LEU A 316 4.71 26.62 -41.92
CA LEU A 316 4.27 26.11 -43.22
C LEU A 316 3.98 27.27 -44.18
N ARG A 317 3.20 28.27 -43.77
CA ARG A 317 2.86 29.43 -44.61
C ARG A 317 4.09 30.26 -45.00
N VAL A 318 5.04 30.46 -44.08
CA VAL A 318 6.32 31.11 -44.42
C VAL A 318 7.10 30.28 -45.44
N ALA A 319 7.12 28.95 -45.30
CA ALA A 319 7.80 28.07 -46.27
C ALA A 319 7.12 28.02 -47.65
N GLU A 320 5.80 28.22 -47.73
CA GLU A 320 5.07 28.46 -49.00
C GLU A 320 5.43 29.81 -49.65
N GLY A 321 6.12 30.69 -48.90
CA GLY A 321 6.56 32.01 -49.34
C GLY A 321 5.58 33.13 -49.03
N TYR A 322 4.71 32.99 -48.02
CA TYR A 322 3.91 34.11 -47.53
C TYR A 322 4.72 35.02 -46.58
N SER A 323 4.50 36.33 -46.66
CA SER A 323 5.02 37.29 -45.69
C SER A 323 4.22 37.26 -44.38
N LEU A 324 4.83 37.70 -43.27
CA LEU A 324 4.18 37.71 -41.97
C LEU A 324 2.93 38.60 -41.93
N ASP A 325 2.93 39.70 -42.68
CA ASP A 325 1.82 40.66 -42.77
C ASP A 325 0.63 40.16 -43.62
N HIS A 326 0.83 39.12 -44.44
CA HIS A 326 -0.21 38.56 -45.31
C HIS A 326 -1.46 38.12 -44.53
N ASP A 327 -2.64 38.21 -45.16
CA ASP A 327 -3.94 37.88 -44.54
C ASP A 327 -4.06 36.44 -44.02
N THR A 328 -3.17 35.55 -44.47
CA THR A 328 -3.08 34.15 -44.01
C THR A 328 -2.33 34.01 -42.68
N ILE A 329 -1.38 34.91 -42.36
CA ILE A 329 -0.56 34.89 -41.13
C ILE A 329 -0.96 36.01 -40.15
N ARG A 330 -1.24 37.22 -40.65
CA ARG A 330 -1.79 38.38 -39.91
C ARG A 330 -0.88 38.89 -38.77
N ILE A 331 0.40 39.05 -39.06
CA ILE A 331 1.41 39.64 -38.16
C ILE A 331 2.16 40.76 -38.91
N PRO A 332 1.54 41.94 -39.10
CA PRO A 332 2.17 43.06 -39.81
C PRO A 332 3.31 43.73 -39.02
N GLY A 333 3.41 43.47 -37.72
CA GLY A 333 4.39 44.08 -36.84
C GLY A 333 4.33 43.53 -35.42
N GLN A 334 5.34 43.88 -34.62
CA GLN A 334 5.51 43.41 -33.24
C GLN A 334 4.34 43.79 -32.33
N GLU A 335 3.70 44.94 -32.59
CA GLU A 335 2.57 45.48 -31.84
C GLU A 335 1.28 44.65 -31.98
N LYS A 336 1.19 43.79 -33.00
CA LYS A 336 0.06 42.86 -33.17
C LYS A 336 0.27 41.51 -32.47
N VAL A 337 1.44 41.28 -31.88
CA VAL A 337 1.70 40.12 -31.02
C VAL A 337 1.29 40.47 -29.60
N LYS A 338 0.09 40.03 -29.20
CA LYS A 338 -0.46 40.28 -27.86
C LYS A 338 -0.21 39.09 -26.94
N LYS A 339 0.01 39.36 -25.66
CA LYS A 339 0.12 38.35 -24.60
C LYS A 339 -1.19 38.24 -23.83
N SER A 340 -1.66 37.02 -23.56
CA SER A 340 -2.80 36.71 -22.72
C SER A 340 -2.43 35.65 -21.66
N GLY A 341 -2.46 36.04 -20.39
CA GLY A 341 -2.28 35.13 -19.25
C GLY A 341 -0.90 34.48 -19.14
N TYR A 342 -0.87 33.30 -18.53
CA TYR A 342 0.32 32.48 -18.29
C TYR A 342 0.02 31.04 -18.69
N ALA A 343 1.03 30.37 -19.24
CA ALA A 343 0.96 28.96 -19.59
C ALA A 343 2.16 28.20 -19.00
N ILE A 344 1.91 26.95 -18.60
CA ILE A 344 2.91 26.04 -18.03
C ILE A 344 2.84 24.74 -18.83
N GLN A 345 3.98 24.21 -19.28
CA GLN A 345 4.09 22.91 -19.91
C GLN A 345 4.74 21.91 -18.96
N LEU A 346 4.17 20.71 -18.91
CA LEU A 346 4.67 19.55 -18.17
C LEU A 346 4.83 18.38 -19.15
N ARG A 347 5.99 17.72 -19.12
CA ARG A 347 6.25 16.51 -19.91
C ARG A 347 5.99 15.29 -19.04
N ILE A 348 4.91 14.56 -19.33
CA ILE A 348 4.59 13.34 -18.61
C ILE A 348 5.33 12.19 -19.29
N THR A 349 6.28 11.58 -18.59
CA THR A 349 7.17 10.53 -19.09
C THR A 349 6.95 9.21 -18.38
N ALA A 350 7.40 8.12 -19.00
CA ALA A 350 7.46 6.78 -18.43
C ALA A 350 8.69 6.58 -17.52
N GLU A 351 9.24 7.63 -16.92
CA GLU A 351 10.40 7.53 -16.02
C GLU A 351 9.96 7.30 -14.58
N ASP A 352 10.71 6.49 -13.83
CA ASP A 352 10.46 6.26 -12.40
C ASP A 352 11.34 7.16 -11.52
N PRO A 353 10.80 8.22 -10.87
CA PRO A 353 11.57 9.09 -10.00
C PRO A 353 12.21 8.36 -8.80
N THR A 354 11.65 7.22 -8.38
CA THR A 354 12.18 6.40 -7.27
C THR A 354 13.39 5.57 -7.69
N GLN A 355 13.60 5.38 -8.99
CA GLN A 355 14.75 4.68 -9.57
C GLN A 355 15.61 5.63 -10.41
N ASN A 356 15.88 6.83 -9.87
CA ASN A 356 16.72 7.84 -10.52
C ASN A 356 16.27 8.21 -11.95
N PHE A 357 14.95 8.18 -12.20
CA PHE A 357 14.31 8.47 -13.49
C PHE A 357 14.67 7.48 -14.60
N ALA A 358 14.93 6.22 -14.24
CA ALA A 358 15.06 5.15 -15.23
C ALA A 358 13.77 5.04 -16.06
N PRO A 359 13.85 4.99 -17.40
CA PRO A 359 12.68 4.80 -18.24
C PRO A 359 12.11 3.39 -18.03
N THR A 360 10.80 3.31 -17.86
CA THR A 360 10.04 2.07 -17.71
C THR A 360 9.37 1.70 -19.02
N THR A 361 9.38 0.40 -19.34
CA THR A 361 8.81 -0.16 -20.56
C THR A 361 7.62 -1.04 -20.23
N GLY A 362 6.82 -1.36 -21.25
CA GLY A 362 5.68 -2.26 -21.12
C GLY A 362 4.38 -1.68 -21.67
N LYS A 363 3.30 -2.44 -21.50
CA LYS A 363 1.97 -2.08 -22.04
C LYS A 363 1.20 -1.19 -21.09
N LEU A 364 0.62 -0.10 -21.60
CA LEU A 364 -0.32 0.74 -20.87
C LEU A 364 -1.67 0.02 -20.75
N THR A 365 -2.04 -0.41 -19.54
CA THR A 365 -3.31 -1.10 -19.26
C THR A 365 -4.47 -0.15 -18.98
N ALA A 366 -4.17 1.12 -18.68
CA ALA A 366 -5.15 2.19 -18.62
C ALA A 366 -4.46 3.53 -18.85
N PHE A 367 -5.10 4.42 -19.62
CA PHE A 367 -4.63 5.78 -19.84
C PHE A 367 -5.80 6.76 -19.80
N ARG A 368 -5.83 7.65 -18.80
CA ARG A 368 -6.75 8.79 -18.74
C ARG A 368 -5.97 10.06 -18.52
N ALA A 369 -6.21 11.06 -19.36
CA ALA A 369 -5.66 12.39 -19.20
C ALA A 369 -6.57 13.28 -18.33
N GLY A 370 -5.97 14.28 -17.68
CA GLY A 370 -6.73 15.37 -17.06
C GLY A 370 -7.07 16.43 -18.11
N GLU A 371 -8.36 16.68 -18.36
CA GLU A 371 -8.86 17.49 -19.48
C GLU A 371 -9.57 18.79 -19.01
N GLY A 372 -10.32 19.50 -19.84
CA GLY A 372 -11.15 20.65 -19.41
C GLY A 372 -10.52 22.04 -19.64
N PHE A 373 -11.24 23.10 -19.24
CA PHE A 373 -10.93 24.47 -19.67
C PHE A 373 -9.54 24.98 -19.25
N GLY A 374 -8.76 25.43 -20.24
CA GLY A 374 -7.39 25.89 -20.06
C GLY A 374 -6.38 24.75 -19.92
N ILE A 375 -6.74 23.52 -20.30
CA ILE A 375 -5.81 22.42 -20.47
C ILE A 375 -5.66 22.11 -21.97
N ARG A 376 -4.42 21.99 -22.43
CA ARG A 376 -4.06 21.51 -23.77
C ARG A 376 -3.22 20.24 -23.63
N LEU A 377 -3.47 19.28 -24.50
CA LEU A 377 -2.82 17.97 -24.52
C LEU A 377 -2.25 17.66 -25.91
N ASP A 378 -0.94 17.41 -25.97
CA ASP A 378 -0.25 16.97 -27.18
C ASP A 378 0.30 15.57 -26.90
N ALA A 379 -0.44 14.55 -27.34
CA ALA A 379 -0.15 13.14 -27.05
C ALA A 379 0.97 12.59 -27.95
N GLY A 380 1.90 11.87 -27.33
CA GLY A 380 2.89 11.03 -28.02
C GLY A 380 2.43 9.57 -28.02
N ASN A 381 3.18 8.70 -27.33
CA ASN A 381 2.84 7.28 -27.19
C ASN A 381 1.94 6.97 -25.97
N GLY A 382 1.37 8.00 -25.32
CA GLY A 382 0.41 7.83 -24.22
C GLY A 382 -1.01 7.60 -24.72
N PHE A 383 -1.41 6.34 -24.90
CA PHE A 383 -2.80 5.96 -25.18
C PHE A 383 -3.10 4.56 -24.62
N GLU A 384 -4.37 4.21 -24.49
CA GLU A 384 -4.78 2.92 -23.94
C GLU A 384 -4.32 1.77 -24.85
N GLY A 385 -3.63 0.77 -24.27
CA GLY A 385 -3.06 -0.34 -25.02
C GLY A 385 -1.68 -0.09 -25.64
N ALA A 386 -1.14 1.13 -25.57
CA ALA A 386 0.18 1.45 -26.12
C ALA A 386 1.29 0.63 -25.49
N VAL A 387 2.29 0.24 -26.29
CA VAL A 387 3.49 -0.47 -25.81
C VAL A 387 4.66 0.51 -25.79
N ILE A 388 5.17 0.80 -24.60
CA ILE A 388 6.31 1.70 -24.40
C ILE A 388 7.59 0.91 -24.62
N SER A 389 8.31 1.23 -25.69
CA SER A 389 9.55 0.58 -26.10
C SER A 389 10.78 1.22 -25.45
N PRO A 390 11.90 0.48 -25.32
CA PRO A 390 13.16 1.02 -24.81
C PRO A 390 13.95 1.81 -25.86
N HIS A 391 13.46 1.93 -27.10
CA HIS A 391 14.26 2.41 -28.23
C HIS A 391 14.26 3.93 -28.39
N TYR A 392 13.28 4.63 -27.82
CA TYR A 392 13.06 6.06 -28.00
C TYR A 392 12.92 6.79 -26.68
N ASP A 393 12.59 8.09 -26.75
CA ASP A 393 12.28 8.90 -25.59
C ASP A 393 11.07 8.36 -24.81
N SER A 394 11.06 8.64 -23.51
CA SER A 394 10.06 8.16 -22.56
C SER A 394 8.77 8.99 -22.54
N LEU A 395 8.59 9.93 -23.50
CA LEU A 395 7.46 10.85 -23.51
C LEU A 395 6.14 10.13 -23.78
N LEU A 396 5.18 10.29 -22.87
CA LEU A 396 3.81 9.81 -23.04
C LEU A 396 2.92 10.91 -23.63
N ILE A 397 2.92 12.08 -23.00
CA ILE A 397 2.04 13.20 -23.34
C ILE A 397 2.59 14.51 -22.79
N LYS A 398 2.43 15.60 -23.54
CA LYS A 398 2.65 16.96 -23.03
C LYS A 398 1.35 17.52 -22.50
N LEU A 399 1.40 18.05 -21.29
CA LEU A 399 0.29 18.71 -20.62
C LEU A 399 0.60 20.21 -20.51
N CYS A 400 -0.21 21.06 -21.12
CA CYS A 400 -0.14 22.49 -20.94
C CYS A 400 -1.34 23.01 -20.15
N SER A 401 -1.11 23.88 -19.18
CA SER A 401 -2.15 24.57 -18.43
C SER A 401 -2.08 26.07 -18.63
N TRP A 402 -3.23 26.74 -18.75
CA TRP A 402 -3.33 28.19 -18.94
C TRP A 402 -4.42 28.86 -18.12
N SER A 403 -4.12 30.07 -17.67
CA SER A 403 -5.05 31.00 -17.04
C SER A 403 -4.56 32.44 -17.18
N LEU A 404 -5.44 33.42 -16.91
CA LEU A 404 -5.05 34.83 -16.88
C LEU A 404 -4.08 35.15 -15.74
N ASP A 405 -4.17 34.39 -14.65
CA ASP A 405 -3.33 34.46 -13.47
C ASP A 405 -2.40 33.22 -13.38
N PHE A 406 -1.17 33.42 -12.94
CA PHE A 406 -0.18 32.32 -12.87
C PHE A 406 -0.56 31.28 -11.83
N ASP A 407 -1.01 31.70 -10.64
CA ASP A 407 -1.36 30.77 -9.55
C ASP A 407 -2.59 29.91 -9.92
N LEU A 408 -3.51 30.47 -10.72
CA LEU A 408 -4.58 29.69 -11.33
C LEU A 408 -4.09 28.71 -12.42
N ALA A 409 -3.07 29.07 -13.22
CA ALA A 409 -2.47 28.14 -14.17
C ALA A 409 -1.80 26.96 -13.43
N VAL A 410 -1.08 27.24 -12.34
CA VAL A 410 -0.51 26.22 -11.41
C VAL A 410 -1.61 25.32 -10.85
N THR A 411 -2.70 25.89 -10.37
CA THR A 411 -3.82 25.13 -9.80
C THR A 411 -4.47 24.21 -10.84
N LYS A 412 -4.61 24.66 -12.08
CA LYS A 412 -5.09 23.83 -13.20
C LYS A 412 -4.12 22.71 -13.53
N ALA A 413 -2.82 22.96 -13.54
CA ALA A 413 -1.80 21.92 -13.72
C ALA A 413 -1.89 20.85 -12.64
N LEU A 414 -1.95 21.24 -11.35
CA LEU A 414 -2.09 20.31 -10.23
C LEU A 414 -3.36 19.47 -10.34
N ARG A 415 -4.49 20.10 -10.69
CA ARG A 415 -5.77 19.41 -10.90
C ARG A 415 -5.65 18.37 -12.02
N ALA A 416 -5.08 18.74 -13.17
CA ALA A 416 -4.89 17.82 -14.29
C ALA A 416 -3.97 16.64 -13.90
N ILE A 417 -2.82 16.89 -13.24
CA ILE A 417 -1.90 15.85 -12.73
C ILE A 417 -2.62 14.87 -11.80
N ARG A 418 -3.49 15.37 -10.91
CA ARG A 418 -4.27 14.55 -9.96
C ARG A 418 -5.38 13.76 -10.62
N GLU A 419 -5.85 14.16 -11.80
CA GLU A 419 -6.84 13.42 -12.59
C GLU A 419 -6.22 12.35 -13.47
N PHE A 420 -4.95 12.50 -13.88
CA PHE A 420 -4.26 11.49 -14.68
C PHE A 420 -4.32 10.09 -14.04
N ARG A 421 -4.70 9.09 -14.84
CA ARG A 421 -4.65 7.67 -14.46
C ARG A 421 -3.90 6.90 -15.53
N ILE A 422 -2.62 6.67 -15.29
CA ILE A 422 -1.74 5.87 -16.13
C ILE A 422 -1.40 4.59 -15.36
N ARG A 423 -1.62 3.43 -15.99
CA ARG A 423 -1.34 2.09 -15.44
C ARG A 423 -0.56 1.25 -16.45
N GLY A 424 0.21 0.30 -15.95
CA GLY A 424 1.08 -0.57 -16.74
C GLY A 424 2.56 -0.19 -16.66
N VAL A 425 2.87 1.11 -16.60
CA VAL A 425 4.23 1.64 -16.42
C VAL A 425 4.29 2.66 -15.29
N ARG A 426 5.50 2.96 -14.80
CA ARG A 426 5.73 4.06 -13.84
C ARG A 426 5.83 5.38 -14.58
N THR A 427 5.59 6.48 -13.88
CA THR A 427 5.56 7.81 -14.49
C THR A 427 6.17 8.86 -13.57
N ASN A 428 6.67 9.94 -14.15
CA ASN A 428 7.20 11.09 -13.41
C ASN A 428 6.12 12.00 -12.76
N LEU A 429 4.82 11.66 -12.88
CA LEU A 429 3.70 12.46 -12.34
C LEU A 429 3.86 12.88 -10.86
N PRO A 430 4.26 12.00 -9.91
CA PRO A 430 4.43 12.41 -8.51
C PRO A 430 5.51 13.48 -8.31
N PHE A 431 6.57 13.41 -9.13
CA PHE A 431 7.64 14.41 -9.11
C PHE A 431 7.16 15.75 -9.68
N LEU A 432 6.42 15.73 -10.80
CA LEU A 432 5.82 16.94 -11.35
C LEU A 432 4.83 17.60 -10.37
N GLU A 433 4.04 16.79 -9.65
CA GLU A 433 3.14 17.29 -8.60
C GLU A 433 3.92 18.04 -7.50
N ASN A 434 5.00 17.43 -6.98
CA ASN A 434 5.84 18.05 -5.96
C ASN A 434 6.48 19.36 -6.45
N VAL A 435 6.99 19.40 -7.68
CA VAL A 435 7.60 20.61 -8.25
C VAL A 435 6.59 21.74 -8.39
N VAL A 436 5.41 21.46 -8.96
CA VAL A 436 4.38 22.47 -9.22
C VAL A 436 3.74 22.97 -7.91
N ASP A 437 3.67 22.12 -6.89
CA ASP A 437 3.13 22.49 -5.57
C ASP A 437 4.13 23.28 -4.71
N HIS A 438 5.42 23.30 -5.09
CA HIS A 438 6.49 23.94 -4.33
C HIS A 438 6.40 25.48 -4.29
N GLU A 439 6.69 26.08 -3.13
CA GLU A 439 6.57 27.52 -2.91
C GLU A 439 7.44 28.35 -3.88
N ARG A 440 8.70 27.95 -4.10
CA ARG A 440 9.59 28.62 -5.08
C ARG A 440 9.10 28.56 -6.52
N PHE A 441 8.42 27.48 -6.90
CA PHE A 441 7.81 27.38 -8.23
C PHE A 441 6.67 28.39 -8.38
N ARG A 442 5.83 28.49 -7.34
CA ARG A 442 4.73 29.46 -7.29
C ARG A 442 5.26 30.89 -7.31
N SER A 443 6.29 31.23 -6.53
CA SER A 443 6.85 32.59 -6.51
C SER A 443 7.57 32.99 -7.81
N GLY A 444 8.04 32.01 -8.59
CA GLY A 444 8.85 32.21 -9.78
C GLY A 444 10.35 32.43 -9.50
N ASP A 445 10.76 32.34 -8.23
CA ASP A 445 12.17 32.39 -7.80
C ASP A 445 12.89 31.06 -8.08
N LEU A 446 13.10 30.83 -9.38
CA LEU A 446 13.62 29.61 -9.96
C LEU A 446 14.97 29.86 -10.61
N ASP A 447 15.88 28.90 -10.51
CA ASP A 447 17.16 28.86 -11.23
C ASP A 447 17.43 27.42 -11.72
N THR A 448 18.46 27.23 -12.55
CA THR A 448 18.79 25.91 -13.11
C THR A 448 19.21 24.86 -12.09
N ARG A 449 19.40 25.23 -10.81
CA ARG A 449 19.72 24.32 -9.70
C ARG A 449 18.53 24.03 -8.80
N PHE A 450 17.35 24.59 -9.08
CA PHE A 450 16.15 24.41 -8.26
C PHE A 450 15.87 22.93 -7.92
N ILE A 451 15.87 22.01 -8.88
CA ILE A 451 15.60 20.59 -8.60
C ILE A 451 16.73 19.96 -7.77
N ASP A 452 17.99 20.28 -8.07
CA ASP A 452 19.16 19.70 -7.40
C ASP A 452 19.34 20.22 -5.95
N ASP A 453 18.84 21.41 -5.64
CA ASP A 453 18.91 22.04 -4.31
C ASP A 453 17.76 21.64 -3.36
N HIS A 454 16.73 20.93 -3.85
CA HIS A 454 15.51 20.62 -3.10
C HIS A 454 15.23 19.09 -3.09
N PRO A 455 15.98 18.29 -2.30
CA PRO A 455 15.85 16.83 -2.28
C PRO A 455 14.47 16.34 -1.79
N GLU A 456 13.73 17.16 -1.06
CA GLU A 456 12.35 16.90 -0.65
C GLU A 456 11.39 16.70 -1.83
N LEU A 457 11.71 17.21 -3.03
CA LEU A 457 10.96 16.95 -4.27
C LEU A 457 10.93 15.46 -4.63
N MET A 458 11.87 14.67 -4.12
CA MET A 458 11.96 13.22 -4.31
C MET A 458 11.24 12.42 -3.21
N ARG A 459 10.58 13.09 -2.25
CA ARG A 459 9.77 12.43 -1.22
C ARG A 459 8.32 12.32 -1.70
N PHE A 460 7.90 11.11 -2.08
CA PHE A 460 6.57 10.88 -2.64
C PHE A 460 5.60 10.30 -1.61
N LYS A 461 4.36 10.80 -1.59
CA LYS A 461 3.29 10.19 -0.81
C LYS A 461 2.85 8.87 -1.48
N PRO A 462 2.81 7.73 -0.77
CA PRO A 462 2.32 6.48 -1.35
C PRO A 462 0.87 6.63 -1.82
N ARG A 463 0.61 6.41 -3.12
CA ARG A 463 -0.76 6.38 -3.64
C ARG A 463 -1.47 5.11 -3.16
N LYS A 464 -2.62 5.26 -2.49
CA LYS A 464 -3.46 4.14 -2.06
C LYS A 464 -3.94 3.34 -3.28
N ASN A 465 -3.76 2.02 -3.27
CA ASN A 465 -4.15 1.11 -4.35
C ASN A 465 -5.27 0.13 -3.95
N ARG A 466 -6.22 0.61 -3.13
CA ARG A 466 -7.21 -0.26 -2.45
C ARG A 466 -8.01 -1.15 -3.40
N ALA A 467 -8.51 -0.59 -4.51
CA ALA A 467 -9.32 -1.36 -5.45
C ALA A 467 -8.53 -2.53 -6.07
N ASN A 468 -7.29 -2.31 -6.53
CA ASN A 468 -6.49 -3.41 -7.10
C ASN A 468 -6.14 -4.45 -6.03
N LYS A 469 -5.93 -4.04 -4.78
CA LYS A 469 -5.66 -4.99 -3.69
C LYS A 469 -6.88 -5.88 -3.42
N LEU A 470 -8.09 -5.31 -3.41
CA LEU A 470 -9.34 -6.07 -3.33
C LEU A 470 -9.51 -7.02 -4.53
N LEU A 471 -9.25 -6.55 -5.75
CA LEU A 471 -9.31 -7.40 -6.95
C LEU A 471 -8.33 -8.59 -6.87
N ARG A 472 -7.14 -8.38 -6.29
CA ARG A 472 -6.18 -9.47 -6.04
C ARG A 472 -6.74 -10.50 -5.07
N TYR A 473 -7.35 -10.06 -3.97
CA TYR A 473 -7.94 -10.99 -3.01
C TYR A 473 -9.08 -11.79 -3.63
N LEU A 474 -10.02 -11.11 -4.29
CA LEU A 474 -11.15 -11.76 -4.97
C LEU A 474 -10.67 -12.67 -6.10
N GLY A 475 -9.58 -12.32 -6.78
CA GLY A 475 -8.97 -13.15 -7.79
C GLY A 475 -8.32 -14.40 -7.21
N ASP A 476 -7.54 -14.26 -6.14
CA ASP A 476 -6.95 -15.40 -5.41
C ASP A 476 -8.04 -16.36 -4.93
N LEU A 477 -9.10 -15.82 -4.35
CA LEU A 477 -10.24 -16.59 -3.87
C LEU A 477 -10.99 -17.31 -5.00
N ALA A 478 -11.16 -16.67 -6.16
CA ALA A 478 -11.83 -17.27 -7.31
C ALA A 478 -11.03 -18.38 -8.01
N VAL A 479 -9.72 -18.49 -7.73
CA VAL A 479 -8.84 -19.54 -8.27
C VAL A 479 -8.54 -20.60 -7.21
N ASN A 480 -8.12 -20.19 -6.02
CA ASN A 480 -7.54 -21.05 -5.00
C ASN A 480 -8.53 -21.40 -3.86
N GLY A 481 -9.70 -20.74 -3.79
CA GLY A 481 -10.63 -20.90 -2.67
C GLY A 481 -10.11 -20.29 -1.37
N TYR A 482 -10.92 -20.38 -0.31
CA TYR A 482 -10.52 -19.92 1.03
C TYR A 482 -9.82 -21.05 1.78
N GLU A 483 -8.70 -20.74 2.42
CA GLU A 483 -7.92 -21.73 3.17
C GLU A 483 -8.74 -22.37 4.30
N GLY A 484 -8.86 -23.69 4.27
CA GLY A 484 -9.60 -24.45 5.29
C GLY A 484 -11.10 -24.62 5.02
N ILE A 485 -11.64 -24.14 3.89
CA ILE A 485 -12.99 -24.47 3.42
C ILE A 485 -12.86 -25.30 2.15
N ALA A 486 -13.32 -26.56 2.17
CA ALA A 486 -13.35 -27.36 0.96
C ALA A 486 -14.45 -26.85 0.01
N ALA A 487 -14.25 -27.02 -1.31
CA ALA A 487 -15.21 -26.56 -2.30
C ALA A 487 -16.62 -27.19 -2.12
N CYS A 488 -16.69 -28.42 -1.59
CA CYS A 488 -17.95 -29.10 -1.28
C CYS A 488 -18.69 -28.52 -0.07
N ASP A 489 -18.01 -27.73 0.76
CA ASP A 489 -18.57 -27.16 2.00
C ASP A 489 -19.16 -25.75 1.76
N LYS A 490 -18.95 -25.16 0.57
CA LYS A 490 -19.55 -23.86 0.20
C LYS A 490 -21.09 -23.96 0.28
N PRO A 491 -21.76 -23.08 1.06
CA PRO A 491 -23.21 -23.04 1.11
C PRO A 491 -23.83 -22.81 -0.27
N VAL A 492 -24.84 -23.61 -0.63
CA VAL A 492 -25.47 -23.57 -1.97
C VAL A 492 -26.27 -22.28 -2.19
N ARG A 493 -26.85 -21.72 -1.13
CA ARG A 493 -27.62 -20.47 -1.16
C ARG A 493 -27.32 -19.67 0.10
N LEU A 494 -27.08 -18.37 -0.08
CA LEU A 494 -26.87 -17.42 1.01
C LEU A 494 -27.87 -16.29 0.85
N ASN A 495 -28.73 -16.10 1.86
CA ASN A 495 -29.67 -14.99 1.88
C ASN A 495 -29.02 -13.72 2.46
N SER A 496 -29.61 -12.56 2.19
CA SER A 496 -29.17 -11.31 2.82
C SER A 496 -29.83 -11.18 4.20
N PRO A 497 -29.05 -10.96 5.29
CA PRO A 497 -29.63 -10.82 6.62
C PRO A 497 -30.61 -9.64 6.71
N PRO A 498 -31.80 -9.82 7.31
CA PRO A 498 -32.78 -8.75 7.47
C PRO A 498 -32.32 -7.77 8.55
N ILE A 499 -31.82 -6.59 8.17
CA ILE A 499 -31.41 -5.56 9.13
C ILE A 499 -32.67 -4.93 9.76
N PRO A 500 -32.82 -4.93 11.11
CA PRO A 500 -33.98 -4.32 11.76
C PRO A 500 -34.09 -2.82 11.47
N SER A 501 -35.31 -2.35 11.25
CA SER A 501 -35.57 -0.92 10.98
C SER A 501 -35.64 -0.14 12.30
N VAL A 502 -34.64 0.71 12.54
CA VAL A 502 -34.56 1.58 13.73
C VAL A 502 -34.29 3.04 13.35
N PRO A 503 -34.62 4.01 14.21
CA PRO A 503 -34.34 5.43 13.95
C PRO A 503 -32.85 5.68 13.76
N LYS A 504 -32.45 6.47 12.76
CA LYS A 504 -31.03 6.78 12.47
C LYS A 504 -30.30 7.57 13.58
N THR A 505 -31.00 8.01 14.62
CA THR A 505 -30.41 8.70 15.77
C THR A 505 -29.52 7.76 16.57
N ALA A 506 -28.68 8.32 17.45
CA ALA A 506 -27.95 7.51 18.41
C ALA A 506 -28.93 6.72 19.31
N PRO A 507 -28.60 5.48 19.69
CA PRO A 507 -29.36 4.75 20.70
C PRO A 507 -29.32 5.48 22.05
N ALA A 508 -30.33 5.25 22.89
CA ALA A 508 -30.33 5.72 24.27
C ALA A 508 -29.22 5.02 25.09
N GLU A 509 -28.75 5.67 26.16
CA GLU A 509 -27.88 5.01 27.13
C GLU A 509 -28.66 3.93 27.89
N THR A 510 -28.01 2.79 28.16
CA THR A 510 -28.58 1.80 29.08
C THR A 510 -28.49 2.33 30.51
N ALA A 511 -29.42 1.95 31.37
CA ALA A 511 -29.40 2.37 32.77
C ALA A 511 -28.08 2.02 33.47
N ALA A 512 -27.49 0.86 33.14
CA ALA A 512 -26.19 0.46 33.70
C ALA A 512 -25.06 1.37 33.23
N TYR A 513 -25.04 1.77 31.96
CA TYR A 513 -24.03 2.69 31.43
C TYR A 513 -24.16 4.10 32.03
N GLU A 514 -25.40 4.61 32.15
CA GLU A 514 -25.69 5.90 32.77
C GLU A 514 -25.18 5.96 34.22
N VAL A 515 -25.52 4.95 35.03
CA VAL A 515 -25.05 4.83 36.41
C VAL A 515 -23.53 4.72 36.49
N PHE A 516 -22.91 3.91 35.62
CA PHE A 516 -21.45 3.79 35.59
C PHE A 516 -20.77 5.12 35.25
N ARG A 517 -21.29 5.86 34.26
CA ARG A 517 -20.76 7.15 33.85
C ARG A 517 -20.86 8.18 34.98
N GLU A 518 -21.95 8.17 35.75
CA GLU A 518 -22.22 9.17 36.79
C GLU A 518 -21.61 8.82 38.15
N GLN A 519 -21.57 7.54 38.51
CA GLN A 519 -21.23 7.08 39.85
C GLN A 519 -20.01 6.13 39.89
N GLY A 520 -19.41 5.84 38.73
CA GLY A 520 -18.25 4.95 38.61
C GLY A 520 -18.58 3.48 38.89
N ALA A 521 -17.54 2.63 38.89
CA ALA A 521 -17.68 1.19 39.07
C ALA A 521 -18.28 0.79 40.42
N THR A 522 -17.91 1.47 41.50
CA THR A 522 -18.47 1.24 42.85
C THR A 522 -19.94 1.64 42.95
N GLY A 523 -20.33 2.76 42.32
CA GLY A 523 -21.73 3.18 42.26
C GLY A 523 -22.58 2.18 41.47
N LEU A 524 -22.09 1.71 40.32
CA LEU A 524 -22.74 0.65 39.55
C LEU A 524 -22.89 -0.64 40.37
N SER A 525 -21.86 -1.06 41.09
CA SER A 525 -21.90 -2.27 41.94
C SER A 525 -23.02 -2.19 42.99
N LYS A 526 -23.20 -1.03 43.63
CA LYS A 526 -24.31 -0.80 44.58
C LYS A 526 -25.67 -0.81 43.87
N TRP A 527 -25.79 -0.10 42.75
CA TRP A 527 -27.02 -0.05 41.97
C TRP A 527 -27.47 -1.45 41.52
N LEU A 528 -26.53 -2.33 41.15
CA LEU A 528 -26.82 -3.72 40.79
C LEU A 528 -27.49 -4.49 41.93
N LEU A 529 -27.02 -4.33 43.18
CA LEU A 529 -27.61 -4.98 44.36
C LEU A 529 -29.02 -4.49 44.68
N GLU A 530 -29.37 -3.27 44.24
CA GLU A 530 -30.70 -2.68 44.42
C GLU A 530 -31.72 -3.15 43.37
N GLN A 531 -31.27 -3.82 42.30
CA GLN A 531 -32.15 -4.24 41.21
C GLN A 531 -32.99 -5.47 41.57
N LYS A 532 -34.31 -5.33 41.48
CA LYS A 532 -35.24 -6.47 41.53
C LYS A 532 -35.25 -7.29 40.25
N ARG A 533 -35.12 -6.65 39.09
CA ARG A 533 -35.07 -7.32 37.79
C ARG A 533 -33.80 -8.14 37.62
N LEU A 534 -33.87 -9.23 36.88
CA LEU A 534 -32.68 -9.91 36.39
C LEU A 534 -32.06 -9.11 35.23
N LEU A 535 -30.78 -8.78 35.34
CA LEU A 535 -30.05 -8.11 34.26
C LEU A 535 -29.37 -9.13 33.34
N ILE A 536 -29.21 -8.76 32.08
CA ILE A 536 -28.66 -9.64 31.03
C ILE A 536 -27.40 -9.04 30.41
N THR A 537 -26.38 -9.88 30.26
CA THR A 537 -25.28 -9.67 29.31
C THR A 537 -25.53 -10.47 28.03
N ASP A 538 -25.44 -9.81 26.88
CA ASP A 538 -25.50 -10.48 25.57
C ASP A 538 -24.09 -10.96 25.15
N THR A 539 -23.94 -12.26 24.91
CA THR A 539 -22.68 -12.88 24.47
C THR A 539 -22.64 -13.21 22.98
N THR A 540 -23.68 -12.83 22.22
CA THR A 540 -23.84 -13.16 20.79
C THR A 540 -22.60 -12.81 19.97
N THR A 541 -21.96 -11.68 20.25
CA THR A 541 -20.80 -11.17 19.51
C THR A 541 -19.42 -11.58 20.07
N ARG A 542 -19.38 -12.44 21.10
CA ARG A 542 -18.11 -12.96 21.63
C ARG A 542 -18.17 -14.47 21.89
N ASP A 543 -18.81 -14.90 22.98
CA ASP A 543 -18.72 -16.29 23.40
C ASP A 543 -19.58 -17.25 22.57
N ALA A 544 -20.72 -16.76 22.08
CA ALA A 544 -21.63 -17.56 21.28
C ALA A 544 -20.95 -18.10 20.01
N HIS A 545 -20.42 -17.21 19.18
CA HIS A 545 -19.72 -17.62 17.96
C HIS A 545 -18.36 -18.29 18.24
N GLN A 546 -17.70 -17.96 19.35
CA GLN A 546 -16.51 -18.69 19.81
C GLN A 546 -16.83 -20.16 20.08
N SER A 547 -18.02 -20.43 20.61
CA SER A 547 -18.47 -21.77 20.97
C SER A 547 -19.11 -22.53 19.81
N LEU A 548 -19.87 -21.84 18.96
CA LEU A 548 -20.64 -22.45 17.88
C LEU A 548 -19.83 -22.66 16.62
N PHE A 549 -19.07 -21.65 16.18
CA PHE A 549 -18.39 -21.68 14.88
C PHE A 549 -16.98 -21.07 14.91
N ALA A 550 -16.18 -21.55 15.85
CA ALA A 550 -14.73 -21.30 15.94
C ALA A 550 -14.32 -19.82 15.89
N THR A 551 -15.12 -18.95 16.51
CA THR A 551 -14.83 -17.51 16.64
C THR A 551 -14.78 -16.76 15.29
N ARG A 552 -15.42 -17.30 14.23
CA ARG A 552 -15.29 -16.76 12.87
C ARG A 552 -16.19 -15.56 12.57
N LEU A 553 -17.03 -15.12 13.52
CA LEU A 553 -17.91 -13.96 13.31
C LEU A 553 -17.08 -12.70 12.99
N ARG A 554 -17.39 -12.09 11.85
CA ARG A 554 -16.66 -10.96 11.27
C ARG A 554 -17.21 -9.64 11.77
N SER A 555 -16.35 -8.62 11.79
CA SER A 555 -16.78 -7.28 12.23
C SER A 555 -17.88 -6.71 11.34
N TYR A 556 -17.92 -7.07 10.04
CA TYR A 556 -18.95 -6.65 9.09
C TYR A 556 -20.37 -6.92 9.62
N ASP A 557 -20.65 -8.17 10.01
CA ASP A 557 -22.00 -8.56 10.47
C ASP A 557 -22.30 -8.01 11.87
N MET A 558 -21.28 -7.84 12.71
CA MET A 558 -21.44 -7.16 14.01
C MET A 558 -21.84 -5.69 13.82
N PHE A 559 -21.20 -4.97 12.90
CA PHE A 559 -21.49 -3.55 12.65
C PHE A 559 -22.89 -3.32 12.09
N ALA A 560 -23.36 -4.23 11.22
CA ALA A 560 -24.68 -4.14 10.63
C ALA A 560 -25.80 -4.32 11.68
N ALA A 561 -25.59 -5.16 12.71
CA ALA A 561 -26.55 -5.33 13.80
C ALA A 561 -26.41 -4.31 14.93
N ALA A 562 -25.20 -3.79 15.20
CA ALA A 562 -24.90 -3.04 16.41
C ALA A 562 -25.83 -1.83 16.66
N HIS A 563 -26.13 -1.05 15.62
CA HIS A 563 -27.01 0.12 15.78
C HIS A 563 -28.44 -0.29 16.15
N ALA A 564 -28.96 -1.37 15.57
CA ALA A 564 -30.25 -1.95 15.95
C ALA A 564 -30.22 -2.54 17.37
N THR A 565 -29.14 -3.24 17.74
CA THR A 565 -28.95 -3.80 19.09
C THR A 565 -29.10 -2.71 20.16
N GLY A 566 -28.44 -1.56 20.00
CA GLY A 566 -28.51 -0.46 20.97
C GLY A 566 -29.92 0.12 21.13
N HIS A 567 -30.71 0.19 20.03
CA HIS A 567 -32.08 0.72 20.06
C HIS A 567 -33.09 -0.28 20.60
N LEU A 568 -32.89 -1.56 20.30
CA LEU A 568 -33.85 -2.61 20.60
C LEU A 568 -33.66 -3.19 22.01
N LEU A 569 -32.45 -3.10 22.57
CA LEU A 569 -32.09 -3.68 23.88
C LEU A 569 -31.49 -2.66 24.87
N PRO A 570 -32.17 -1.54 25.18
CA PRO A 570 -31.67 -0.56 26.15
C PRO A 570 -31.62 -1.08 27.60
N GLU A 571 -32.19 -2.26 27.88
CA GLU A 571 -32.20 -2.86 29.22
C GLU A 571 -30.98 -3.74 29.53
N LEU A 572 -30.09 -3.98 28.55
CA LEU A 572 -28.88 -4.78 28.77
C LEU A 572 -27.99 -4.18 29.86
N PHE A 573 -27.40 -5.06 30.68
CA PHE A 573 -26.28 -4.69 31.52
C PHE A 573 -25.06 -4.38 30.66
N SER A 574 -24.62 -5.37 29.87
CA SER A 574 -23.45 -5.22 28.99
C SER A 574 -23.60 -6.04 27.71
N MET A 575 -22.77 -5.71 26.72
CA MET A 575 -22.56 -6.52 25.53
C MET A 575 -21.16 -7.09 25.56
N GLU A 576 -21.04 -8.41 25.66
CA GLU A 576 -19.77 -9.09 25.57
C GLU A 576 -19.37 -9.23 24.10
N MET A 577 -18.32 -8.51 23.69
CA MET A 577 -17.96 -8.36 22.28
C MET A 577 -16.46 -8.48 22.01
N TRP A 578 -15.65 -8.69 23.05
CA TRP A 578 -14.19 -8.65 22.95
C TRP A 578 -13.48 -9.61 23.92
N GLY A 579 -12.18 -9.79 23.73
CA GLY A 579 -11.38 -10.72 24.52
C GLY A 579 -11.63 -12.18 24.15
N GLY A 580 -11.17 -13.09 25.00
CA GLY A 580 -11.12 -14.52 24.65
C GLY A 580 -10.33 -14.75 23.35
N ALA A 581 -10.84 -15.60 22.47
CA ALA A 581 -10.14 -15.93 21.21
C ALA A 581 -10.30 -14.86 20.11
N THR A 582 -11.20 -13.88 20.28
CA THR A 582 -11.53 -12.92 19.22
C THR A 582 -10.32 -12.08 18.76
N PHE A 583 -9.40 -11.78 19.68
CA PHE A 583 -8.23 -10.95 19.39
C PHE A 583 -7.29 -11.61 18.38
N ASP A 584 -6.83 -12.84 18.64
CA ASP A 584 -5.99 -13.61 17.70
C ASP A 584 -6.75 -13.96 16.42
N VAL A 585 -7.97 -14.49 16.54
CA VAL A 585 -8.73 -15.01 15.39
C VAL A 585 -9.04 -13.92 14.38
N SER A 586 -9.35 -12.70 14.84
CA SER A 586 -9.59 -11.56 13.95
C SER A 586 -8.38 -11.29 13.04
N MET A 587 -7.16 -11.27 13.59
CA MET A 587 -5.95 -11.02 12.81
C MET A 587 -5.52 -12.25 11.99
N ARG A 588 -5.52 -13.43 12.62
CA ARG A 588 -4.98 -14.66 12.04
C ARG A 588 -5.84 -15.20 10.90
N PHE A 589 -7.15 -15.30 11.12
CA PHE A 589 -8.06 -15.98 10.19
C PHE A 589 -8.93 -14.98 9.43
N LEU A 590 -9.50 -14.00 10.11
CA LEU A 590 -10.42 -13.04 9.50
C LEU A 590 -9.69 -11.87 8.81
N LYS A 591 -8.37 -11.76 9.04
CA LYS A 591 -7.49 -10.73 8.50
C LYS A 591 -8.02 -9.32 8.74
N GLU A 592 -8.55 -9.06 9.93
CA GLU A 592 -9.09 -7.78 10.36
C GLU A 592 -8.53 -7.34 11.72
N CYS A 593 -8.59 -6.03 12.00
CA CYS A 593 -8.04 -5.46 13.22
C CYS A 593 -9.04 -5.56 14.39
N PRO A 594 -8.69 -6.22 15.50
CA PRO A 594 -9.59 -6.30 16.66
C PRO A 594 -9.87 -4.91 17.24
N TRP A 595 -8.88 -4.00 17.24
CA TRP A 595 -9.03 -2.64 17.78
C TRP A 595 -9.98 -1.79 16.95
N GLU A 596 -10.02 -1.99 15.64
CA GLU A 596 -11.01 -1.34 14.78
C GLU A 596 -12.42 -1.84 15.10
N ARG A 597 -12.57 -3.17 15.31
CA ARG A 597 -13.83 -3.76 15.78
C ARG A 597 -14.32 -3.08 17.07
N LEU A 598 -13.46 -3.00 18.08
CA LEU A 598 -13.78 -2.34 19.37
C LEU A 598 -14.22 -0.88 19.17
N THR A 599 -13.38 -0.07 18.52
CA THR A 599 -13.62 1.37 18.40
C THR A 599 -14.84 1.70 17.54
N ARG A 600 -15.13 0.90 16.50
CA ARG A 600 -16.34 1.06 15.69
C ARG A 600 -17.59 0.60 16.43
N LEU A 601 -17.54 -0.53 17.15
CA LEU A 601 -18.66 -0.96 18.00
C LEU A 601 -18.96 0.06 19.09
N ARG A 602 -17.94 0.62 19.76
CA ARG A 602 -18.11 1.71 20.74
C ARG A 602 -18.82 2.93 20.15
N LYS A 603 -18.53 3.28 18.89
CA LYS A 603 -19.21 4.39 18.20
C LYS A 603 -20.66 4.06 17.86
N LEU A 604 -20.96 2.81 17.50
CA LEU A 604 -22.31 2.36 17.15
C LEU A 604 -23.19 2.09 18.38
N LEU A 605 -22.56 1.78 19.51
CA LEU A 605 -23.17 1.51 20.81
C LEU A 605 -22.62 2.49 21.85
N PRO A 606 -22.81 3.81 21.71
CA PRO A 606 -22.17 4.82 22.55
C PRO A 606 -22.69 4.84 24.00
N GLY A 607 -23.81 4.18 24.28
CA GLY A 607 -24.44 4.14 25.60
C GLY A 607 -24.59 2.76 26.22
N THR A 608 -23.86 1.74 25.74
CA THR A 608 -23.89 0.37 26.29
C THR A 608 -22.56 0.04 26.96
N LEU A 609 -22.56 -0.68 28.08
CA LEU A 609 -21.32 -1.18 28.68
C LEU A 609 -20.73 -2.27 27.77
N LEU A 610 -19.48 -2.10 27.36
CA LEU A 610 -18.80 -3.08 26.53
C LEU A 610 -17.91 -3.98 27.39
N GLN A 611 -18.19 -5.27 27.33
CA GLN A 611 -17.54 -6.28 28.17
C GLN A 611 -16.53 -7.11 27.37
N MET A 612 -15.41 -7.44 28.03
CA MET A 612 -14.44 -8.39 27.52
C MET A 612 -14.08 -9.48 28.53
N LEU A 613 -13.66 -10.64 28.00
CA LEU A 613 -13.02 -11.70 28.77
C LEU A 613 -11.49 -11.51 28.77
N LEU A 614 -10.90 -11.36 29.96
CA LEU A 614 -9.46 -11.16 30.18
C LEU A 614 -8.91 -12.29 31.05
N ARG A 615 -7.79 -12.91 30.64
CA ARG A 615 -7.09 -13.91 31.46
C ARG A 615 -5.97 -13.24 32.27
N SER A 616 -5.87 -13.58 33.56
CA SER A 616 -4.74 -13.16 34.40
C SER A 616 -3.40 -13.65 33.84
N GLY A 617 -2.36 -12.83 33.97
CA GLY A 617 -0.98 -13.13 33.52
C GLY A 617 -0.75 -13.08 32.01
N ASN A 618 -1.81 -13.26 31.19
CA ASN A 618 -1.66 -13.45 29.74
C ASN A 618 -2.55 -12.50 28.91
N ALA A 619 -3.39 -11.69 29.54
CA ALA A 619 -4.40 -10.84 28.89
C ALA A 619 -5.28 -11.62 27.89
N VAL A 620 -4.99 -11.50 26.59
CA VAL A 620 -5.69 -12.20 25.49
C VAL A 620 -4.77 -13.15 24.72
N GLY A 621 -3.52 -13.32 25.16
CA GLY A 621 -2.49 -14.14 24.51
C GLY A 621 -2.54 -15.62 24.85
N TYR A 622 -1.53 -16.40 24.40
CA TYR A 622 -1.41 -17.85 24.67
C TYR A 622 -0.28 -18.23 25.64
N THR A 623 0.64 -17.31 25.93
CA THR A 623 1.73 -17.48 26.91
C THR A 623 1.64 -16.42 28.00
N ASN A 624 2.44 -16.54 29.05
CA ASN A 624 2.54 -15.49 30.07
C ASN A 624 3.35 -14.32 29.54
N TYR A 625 2.97 -13.14 29.99
CA TYR A 625 3.68 -11.91 29.68
C TYR A 625 4.15 -11.24 30.97
N PRO A 626 5.22 -10.43 30.90
CA PRO A 626 5.57 -9.54 32.00
C PRO A 626 4.43 -8.57 32.30
N ASP A 627 4.40 -8.06 33.53
CA ASP A 627 3.31 -7.21 34.03
C ASP A 627 3.14 -5.94 33.20
N ASN A 628 4.25 -5.38 32.70
CA ASN A 628 4.22 -4.18 31.88
C ASN A 628 3.40 -4.36 30.59
N VAL A 629 3.38 -5.56 29.99
CA VAL A 629 2.55 -5.87 28.80
C VAL A 629 1.08 -5.97 29.17
N VAL A 630 0.75 -6.71 30.24
CA VAL A 630 -0.63 -6.92 30.69
C VAL A 630 -1.26 -5.60 31.11
N ASN A 631 -0.56 -4.80 31.91
CA ASN A 631 -1.02 -3.50 32.37
C ASN A 631 -1.23 -2.52 31.20
N ARG A 632 -0.31 -2.52 30.23
CA ARG A 632 -0.43 -1.68 29.03
C ARG A 632 -1.60 -2.11 28.15
N PHE A 633 -1.85 -3.41 28.01
CA PHE A 633 -3.04 -3.92 27.32
C PHE A 633 -4.34 -3.48 28.00
N ILE A 634 -4.43 -3.59 29.32
CA ILE A 634 -5.61 -3.16 30.11
C ILE A 634 -5.86 -1.67 29.89
N LYS A 635 -4.82 -0.85 30.07
CA LYS A 635 -4.89 0.60 29.88
C LYS A 635 -5.40 0.98 28.50
N VAL A 636 -4.79 0.44 27.44
CA VAL A 636 -5.18 0.73 26.06
C VAL A 636 -6.59 0.22 25.77
N SER A 637 -6.99 -0.94 26.28
CA SER A 637 -8.35 -1.47 26.12
C SER A 637 -9.41 -0.58 26.78
N ALA A 638 -9.13 -0.08 27.99
CA ALA A 638 -9.98 0.86 28.70
C ALA A 638 -10.13 2.19 27.93
N GLU A 639 -9.02 2.73 27.43
CA GLU A 639 -9.00 3.96 26.61
C GLU A 639 -9.76 3.82 25.29
N LYS A 640 -9.76 2.62 24.68
CA LYS A 640 -10.45 2.36 23.41
C LYS A 640 -11.93 2.01 23.55
N GLY A 641 -12.41 1.78 24.77
CA GLY A 641 -13.84 1.72 25.07
C GLY A 641 -14.34 0.44 25.72
N ILE A 642 -13.48 -0.43 26.24
CA ILE A 642 -13.90 -1.50 27.14
C ILE A 642 -14.27 -0.91 28.50
N ASP A 643 -15.42 -1.34 29.04
CA ASP A 643 -15.96 -0.87 30.31
C ASP A 643 -15.91 -1.94 31.40
N VAL A 644 -16.19 -3.20 31.04
CA VAL A 644 -16.20 -4.35 31.95
C VAL A 644 -15.11 -5.34 31.56
N PHE A 645 -14.20 -5.61 32.49
CA PHE A 645 -13.17 -6.64 32.34
C PHE A 645 -13.53 -7.82 33.22
N ARG A 646 -14.00 -8.91 32.60
CA ARG A 646 -14.17 -10.20 33.27
C ARG A 646 -12.82 -10.90 33.35
N ILE A 647 -12.17 -10.81 34.52
CA ILE A 647 -10.84 -11.32 34.82
C ILE A 647 -10.97 -12.74 35.37
N PHE A 648 -10.32 -13.72 34.75
CA PHE A 648 -10.30 -15.09 35.25
C PHE A 648 -8.89 -15.69 35.22
N ASP A 649 -8.65 -16.66 36.08
CA ASP A 649 -7.48 -17.52 36.07
C ASP A 649 -7.88 -18.96 35.69
N CYS A 650 -7.06 -19.64 34.88
CA CYS A 650 -7.41 -20.97 34.39
C CYS A 650 -7.37 -22.08 35.45
N LEU A 651 -6.85 -21.77 36.64
CA LEU A 651 -6.77 -22.65 37.81
C LEU A 651 -7.39 -22.00 39.06
N ASN A 652 -8.18 -20.93 38.91
CA ASN A 652 -8.72 -20.13 40.02
C ASN A 652 -7.65 -19.62 41.01
N TRP A 653 -6.44 -19.38 40.52
CA TRP A 653 -5.37 -18.91 41.38
C TRP A 653 -5.49 -17.40 41.64
N VAL A 654 -6.06 -17.04 42.80
CA VAL A 654 -6.36 -15.65 43.16
C VAL A 654 -5.15 -14.72 43.14
N GLU A 655 -3.98 -15.21 43.57
CA GLU A 655 -2.73 -14.43 43.53
C GLU A 655 -2.35 -13.97 42.12
N SER A 656 -2.70 -14.75 41.09
CA SER A 656 -2.50 -14.39 39.68
C SER A 656 -3.44 -13.26 39.24
N MET A 657 -4.64 -13.19 39.81
CA MET A 657 -5.68 -12.22 39.41
C MET A 657 -5.52 -10.86 40.07
N LYS A 658 -4.98 -10.80 41.30
CA LYS A 658 -4.84 -9.54 42.08
C LYS A 658 -4.22 -8.38 41.28
N PRO A 659 -3.09 -8.55 40.56
CA PRO A 659 -2.50 -7.45 39.80
C PRO A 659 -3.40 -6.94 38.67
N CYS A 660 -4.13 -7.84 38.00
CA CYS A 660 -5.06 -7.47 36.93
C CYS A 660 -6.29 -6.73 37.48
N ILE A 661 -6.82 -7.17 38.62
CA ILE A 661 -7.95 -6.50 39.30
C ILE A 661 -7.56 -5.07 39.66
N ALA A 662 -6.38 -4.89 40.28
CA ALA A 662 -5.85 -3.58 40.62
C ALA A 662 -5.64 -2.71 39.37
N ALA A 663 -4.99 -3.24 38.32
CA ALA A 663 -4.74 -2.50 37.08
C ALA A 663 -6.02 -2.05 36.38
N VAL A 664 -7.09 -2.87 36.38
CA VAL A 664 -8.40 -2.46 35.85
C VAL A 664 -9.02 -1.38 36.72
N ALA A 665 -9.01 -1.53 38.04
CA ALA A 665 -9.57 -0.54 38.96
C ALA A 665 -8.87 0.83 38.82
N GLU A 666 -7.55 0.84 38.61
CA GLU A 666 -6.76 2.06 38.37
C GLU A 666 -7.18 2.82 37.09
N THR A 667 -7.73 2.13 36.09
CA THR A 667 -8.28 2.78 34.89
C THR A 667 -9.67 3.40 35.11
N GLY A 668 -10.28 3.19 36.28
CA GLY A 668 -11.65 3.59 36.59
C GLY A 668 -12.72 2.72 35.92
N LYS A 669 -12.34 1.57 35.36
CA LYS A 669 -13.24 0.60 34.71
C LYS A 669 -13.70 -0.50 35.69
N ILE A 670 -14.63 -1.33 35.25
CA ILE A 670 -15.28 -2.34 36.11
C ILE A 670 -14.45 -3.62 36.07
N ALA A 671 -13.76 -3.91 37.17
CA ALA A 671 -13.14 -5.21 37.44
C ALA A 671 -14.19 -6.22 37.90
N GLU A 672 -14.51 -7.20 37.05
CA GLU A 672 -15.35 -8.36 37.38
C GLU A 672 -14.45 -9.59 37.54
N ALA A 673 -14.28 -10.10 38.75
CA ALA A 673 -13.38 -11.24 38.99
C ALA A 673 -14.15 -12.57 38.95
N ALA A 674 -13.66 -13.53 38.18
CA ALA A 674 -14.36 -14.77 37.90
C ALA A 674 -13.77 -15.98 38.63
N VAL A 675 -14.64 -16.76 39.26
CA VAL A 675 -14.34 -18.11 39.74
C VAL A 675 -14.87 -19.11 38.71
N CYS A 676 -13.96 -19.87 38.09
CA CYS A 676 -14.32 -20.91 37.15
C CYS A 676 -14.94 -22.10 37.88
N TYR A 677 -16.11 -22.56 37.42
CA TYR A 677 -16.84 -23.67 38.02
C TYR A 677 -16.44 -25.01 37.39
N THR A 678 -16.13 -25.98 38.24
CA THR A 678 -15.89 -27.38 37.89
C THR A 678 -16.39 -28.29 39.02
N GLY A 679 -16.55 -29.58 38.79
CA GLY A 679 -17.08 -30.46 39.82
C GLY A 679 -18.60 -30.37 39.96
N ASP A 680 -19.11 -30.65 41.16
CA ASP A 680 -20.54 -30.55 41.48
C ASP A 680 -20.73 -30.23 42.96
N VAL A 681 -21.11 -29.00 43.31
CA VAL A 681 -21.32 -28.58 44.70
C VAL A 681 -22.51 -29.27 45.37
N SER A 682 -23.38 -29.92 44.59
CA SER A 682 -24.49 -30.72 45.11
C SER A 682 -24.11 -32.19 45.36
N ASP A 683 -22.92 -32.63 44.91
CA ASP A 683 -22.40 -33.97 45.14
C ASP A 683 -21.49 -34.02 46.37
N THR A 684 -22.00 -34.59 47.47
CA THR A 684 -21.26 -34.70 48.73
C THR A 684 -20.08 -35.67 48.67
N LYS A 685 -19.91 -36.45 47.59
CA LYS A 685 -18.76 -37.34 47.39
C LYS A 685 -17.56 -36.62 46.77
N ARG A 686 -17.74 -35.44 46.19
CA ARG A 686 -16.66 -34.64 45.60
C ARG A 686 -16.13 -33.64 46.62
N GLU A 687 -15.02 -33.99 47.26
CA GLU A 687 -14.49 -33.22 48.39
C GLU A 687 -13.71 -31.96 47.98
N LYS A 688 -13.07 -31.95 46.79
CA LYS A 688 -12.15 -30.87 46.36
C LYS A 688 -12.87 -29.56 45.99
N PHE A 689 -13.79 -29.62 45.03
CA PHE A 689 -14.54 -28.46 44.53
C PHE A 689 -15.95 -28.41 45.14
N ASN A 690 -15.99 -28.30 46.47
CA ASN A 690 -17.23 -28.22 47.25
C ASN A 690 -17.73 -26.77 47.42
N LEU A 691 -18.86 -26.57 48.10
CA LEU A 691 -19.41 -25.22 48.31
C LEU A 691 -18.46 -24.29 49.08
N ALA A 692 -17.74 -24.80 50.08
CA ALA A 692 -16.81 -24.01 50.89
C ALA A 692 -15.63 -23.48 50.05
N TYR A 693 -15.15 -24.26 49.08
CA TYR A 693 -14.13 -23.83 48.12
C TYR A 693 -14.56 -22.56 47.38
N TYR A 694 -15.76 -22.57 46.80
CA TYR A 694 -16.26 -21.42 46.03
C TYR A 694 -16.49 -20.18 46.91
N LEU A 695 -17.03 -20.37 48.13
CA LEU A 695 -17.20 -19.28 49.09
C LEU A 695 -15.87 -18.66 49.52
N GLN A 696 -14.85 -19.48 49.72
CA GLN A 696 -13.51 -19.00 50.07
C GLN A 696 -12.93 -18.16 48.92
N LYS A 697 -12.91 -18.70 47.69
CA LYS A 697 -12.39 -17.99 46.52
C LYS A 697 -13.15 -16.68 46.26
N ALA A 698 -14.46 -16.69 46.43
CA ALA A 698 -15.30 -15.50 46.30
C ALA A 698 -14.90 -14.39 47.30
N LYS A 699 -14.71 -14.73 48.58
CA LYS A 699 -14.27 -13.78 49.61
C LYS A 699 -12.86 -13.26 49.36
N GLU A 700 -11.96 -14.11 48.88
CA GLU A 700 -10.59 -13.71 48.51
C GLU A 700 -10.60 -12.71 47.35
N LEU A 701 -11.48 -12.90 46.36
CA LEU A 701 -11.65 -11.99 45.22
C LEU A 701 -12.32 -10.66 45.61
N GLU A 702 -13.35 -10.69 46.47
CA GLU A 702 -13.96 -9.50 47.04
C GLU A 702 -12.92 -8.67 47.81
N ALA A 703 -12.12 -9.33 48.65
CA ALA A 703 -11.02 -8.69 49.37
C ALA A 703 -9.92 -8.14 48.44
N ALA A 704 -9.77 -8.68 47.24
CA ALA A 704 -8.88 -8.16 46.21
C ALA A 704 -9.44 -6.90 45.49
N GLY A 705 -10.68 -6.49 45.80
CA GLY A 705 -11.26 -5.24 45.32
C GLY A 705 -11.99 -5.33 43.98
N CYS A 706 -12.49 -6.52 43.59
CA CYS A 706 -13.37 -6.59 42.43
C CYS A 706 -14.74 -5.96 42.72
N HIS A 707 -15.36 -5.39 41.69
CA HIS A 707 -16.66 -4.72 41.82
C HIS A 707 -17.84 -5.69 41.66
N ILE A 708 -17.61 -6.79 40.96
CA ILE A 708 -18.59 -7.84 40.64
C ILE A 708 -17.85 -9.19 40.73
N LEU A 709 -18.49 -10.19 41.33
CA LEU A 709 -18.04 -11.58 41.27
C LEU A 709 -18.71 -12.27 40.09
N ALA A 710 -17.94 -12.94 39.23
CA ALA A 710 -18.48 -13.83 38.22
C ALA A 710 -18.32 -15.30 38.60
N ILE A 711 -19.35 -16.10 38.34
CA ILE A 711 -19.26 -17.57 38.31
C ILE A 711 -19.17 -17.98 36.86
N LYS A 712 -18.00 -18.47 36.45
CA LYS A 712 -17.74 -18.89 35.07
C LYS A 712 -17.85 -20.40 34.94
N ASP A 713 -19.04 -20.89 34.63
CA ASP A 713 -19.28 -22.28 34.27
C ASP A 713 -19.02 -22.53 32.77
N MET A 714 -17.74 -22.57 32.39
CA MET A 714 -17.27 -22.65 31.01
C MET A 714 -17.67 -23.92 30.23
N ALA A 715 -18.17 -24.95 30.93
CA ALA A 715 -18.55 -26.23 30.33
C ALA A 715 -20.06 -26.50 30.43
N GLY A 716 -20.83 -25.75 31.23
CA GLY A 716 -22.25 -26.02 31.44
C GLY A 716 -22.49 -27.17 32.44
N LEU A 717 -21.64 -27.24 33.48
CA LEU A 717 -21.65 -28.27 34.53
C LEU A 717 -22.58 -27.92 35.69
N LEU A 718 -22.91 -26.65 35.88
CA LEU A 718 -23.72 -26.19 37.00
C LEU A 718 -25.16 -26.65 36.80
N LYS A 719 -25.55 -27.71 37.52
CA LYS A 719 -26.93 -28.25 37.51
C LYS A 719 -27.88 -27.26 38.18
N PRO A 720 -29.19 -27.29 37.88
CA PRO A 720 -30.15 -26.33 38.47
C PRO A 720 -30.15 -26.27 40.00
N ARG A 721 -30.14 -27.44 40.68
CA ARG A 721 -30.04 -27.50 42.14
C ARG A 721 -28.71 -26.92 42.66
N ALA A 722 -27.61 -27.22 41.97
CA ALA A 722 -26.29 -26.72 42.34
C ALA A 722 -26.20 -25.21 42.14
N ALA A 723 -26.84 -24.66 41.11
CA ALA A 723 -26.93 -23.22 40.87
C ALA A 723 -27.66 -22.51 42.01
N TYR A 724 -28.83 -23.01 42.42
CA TYR A 724 -29.55 -22.44 43.55
C TYR A 724 -28.67 -22.42 44.81
N MET A 725 -28.10 -23.58 45.16
CA MET A 725 -27.25 -23.72 46.36
C MET A 725 -26.03 -22.79 46.34
N LEU A 726 -25.35 -22.69 45.20
CA LEU A 726 -24.15 -21.87 45.06
C LEU A 726 -24.48 -20.38 45.11
N VAL A 727 -25.47 -19.94 44.33
CA VAL A 727 -25.86 -18.52 44.25
C VAL A 727 -26.41 -18.04 45.59
N ASP A 728 -27.30 -18.79 46.23
CA ASP A 728 -27.85 -18.43 47.54
C ASP A 728 -26.73 -18.26 48.58
N ALA A 729 -25.78 -19.20 48.63
CA ALA A 729 -24.64 -19.11 49.54
C ALA A 729 -23.74 -17.89 49.24
N LEU A 730 -23.50 -17.57 47.97
CA LEU A 730 -22.68 -16.41 47.57
C LEU A 730 -23.39 -15.09 47.90
N LYS A 731 -24.69 -14.97 47.60
CA LYS A 731 -25.48 -13.77 47.89
C LYS A 731 -25.58 -13.48 49.38
N ASN A 732 -25.60 -14.52 50.22
CA ASN A 732 -25.55 -14.39 51.68
C ASN A 732 -24.15 -14.05 52.21
N ALA A 733 -23.09 -14.34 51.45
CA ALA A 733 -21.71 -14.22 51.91
C ALA A 733 -20.98 -12.93 51.47
N LEU A 734 -21.43 -12.30 50.38
CA LEU A 734 -20.74 -11.19 49.71
C LEU A 734 -21.53 -9.89 49.79
N GLN A 735 -20.82 -8.77 49.63
CA GLN A 735 -21.36 -7.40 49.54
C GLN A 735 -21.26 -6.82 48.13
N ILE A 736 -20.93 -7.65 47.14
CA ILE A 736 -20.84 -7.30 45.72
C ILE A 736 -21.79 -8.18 44.88
N PRO A 737 -22.23 -7.71 43.69
CA PRO A 737 -23.10 -8.46 42.80
C PRO A 737 -22.46 -9.77 42.30
N VAL A 738 -23.32 -10.75 42.02
CA VAL A 738 -22.96 -12.04 41.42
C VAL A 738 -23.46 -12.10 39.97
N HIS A 739 -22.54 -12.35 39.05
CA HIS A 739 -22.77 -12.51 37.62
C HIS A 739 -22.58 -13.97 37.23
N LEU A 740 -23.64 -14.67 36.83
CA LEU A 740 -23.55 -16.07 36.41
C LEU A 740 -23.37 -16.21 34.90
N HIS A 741 -22.32 -16.91 34.52
CA HIS A 741 -22.04 -17.33 33.16
C HIS A 741 -22.08 -18.85 33.08
N THR A 742 -22.88 -19.41 32.17
CA THR A 742 -22.93 -20.86 31.90
C THR A 742 -23.09 -21.12 30.40
N HIS A 743 -22.83 -22.37 29.99
CA HIS A 743 -23.08 -22.86 28.65
C HIS A 743 -24.26 -23.85 28.69
N ASP A 744 -25.01 -23.94 27.60
CA ASP A 744 -26.15 -24.83 27.46
C ASP A 744 -25.77 -26.21 26.91
N THR A 745 -24.50 -26.62 27.09
CA THR A 745 -23.95 -27.85 26.50
C THR A 745 -24.74 -29.06 26.93
N SER A 746 -25.24 -29.07 28.17
CA SER A 746 -26.05 -30.14 28.73
C SER A 746 -27.53 -30.10 28.30
N GLY A 747 -28.00 -28.99 27.75
CA GLY A 747 -29.42 -28.68 27.55
C GLY A 747 -30.16 -28.24 28.80
N ASN A 748 -29.47 -28.06 29.94
CA ASN A 748 -30.07 -27.63 31.21
C ASN A 748 -29.85 -26.14 31.51
N GLY A 749 -29.23 -25.38 30.61
CA GLY A 749 -28.76 -24.02 30.87
C GLY A 749 -29.89 -23.06 31.27
N ILE A 750 -31.04 -23.11 30.59
CA ILE A 750 -32.21 -22.30 30.99
C ILE A 750 -32.70 -22.64 32.39
N ALA A 751 -32.80 -23.94 32.73
CA ALA A 751 -33.22 -24.37 34.06
C ALA A 751 -32.22 -23.90 35.13
N THR A 752 -30.92 -23.97 34.84
CA THR A 752 -29.84 -23.45 35.70
C THR A 752 -29.99 -21.95 35.94
N LEU A 753 -30.26 -21.15 34.89
CA LEU A 753 -30.46 -19.72 35.03
C LEU A 753 -31.74 -19.37 35.80
N LEU A 754 -32.84 -20.12 35.61
CA LEU A 754 -34.08 -19.91 36.37
C LEU A 754 -33.87 -20.16 37.87
N GLU A 755 -33.16 -21.23 38.24
CA GLU A 755 -32.86 -21.53 39.65
C GLU A 755 -31.86 -20.54 40.26
N ALA A 756 -30.86 -20.09 39.50
CA ALA A 756 -29.98 -19.00 39.92
C ALA A 756 -30.75 -17.69 40.11
N THR A 757 -31.73 -17.41 39.24
CA THR A 757 -32.61 -16.22 39.32
C THR A 757 -33.46 -16.26 40.59
N ARG A 758 -33.99 -17.45 40.95
CA ARG A 758 -34.72 -17.67 42.20
C ARG A 758 -33.84 -17.47 43.44
N ALA A 759 -32.57 -17.87 43.36
CA ALA A 759 -31.58 -17.64 44.41
C ALA A 759 -31.05 -16.20 44.48
N GLY A 760 -31.48 -15.31 43.57
CA GLY A 760 -31.15 -13.89 43.61
C GLY A 760 -29.87 -13.48 42.86
N VAL A 761 -29.42 -14.24 41.86
CA VAL A 761 -28.29 -13.82 40.99
C VAL A 761 -28.58 -12.48 40.31
N ASP A 762 -27.62 -11.55 40.28
CA ASP A 762 -27.88 -10.18 39.82
C ASP A 762 -27.86 -10.07 38.28
N ILE A 763 -26.92 -10.77 37.63
CA ILE A 763 -26.70 -10.70 36.19
C ILE A 763 -26.49 -12.12 35.64
N VAL A 764 -27.00 -12.39 34.44
CA VAL A 764 -26.71 -13.62 33.69
C VAL A 764 -26.26 -13.36 32.26
N ASP A 765 -25.36 -14.21 31.76
CA ASP A 765 -24.99 -14.24 30.35
C ASP A 765 -25.99 -15.07 29.54
N THR A 766 -26.48 -14.52 28.43
CA THR A 766 -27.31 -15.22 27.44
C THR A 766 -26.90 -14.86 26.02
N ALA A 767 -27.33 -15.66 25.04
CA ALA A 767 -27.19 -15.33 23.62
C ALA A 767 -28.57 -15.30 22.95
N LEU A 768 -28.71 -14.53 21.86
CA LEU A 768 -29.94 -14.52 21.05
C LEU A 768 -30.25 -15.94 20.54
N SER A 769 -31.53 -16.29 20.38
CA SER A 769 -31.97 -17.67 20.10
C SER A 769 -31.21 -18.35 18.96
N SER A 770 -31.02 -17.66 17.83
CA SER A 770 -30.29 -18.13 16.65
C SER A 770 -28.78 -18.37 16.86
N MET A 771 -28.24 -17.86 17.98
CA MET A 771 -26.84 -17.94 18.38
C MET A 771 -26.67 -18.60 19.76
N SER A 772 -27.71 -19.27 20.27
CA SER A 772 -27.75 -19.90 21.59
C SER A 772 -27.83 -21.43 21.52
N GLY A 773 -27.78 -22.08 22.68
CA GLY A 773 -27.93 -23.53 22.80
C GLY A 773 -26.68 -24.31 22.40
N THR A 774 -26.72 -25.62 22.64
CA THR A 774 -25.56 -26.51 22.46
C THR A 774 -24.35 -25.97 23.23
N THR A 775 -23.18 -25.82 22.62
CA THR A 775 -22.00 -25.27 23.30
C THR A 775 -22.08 -23.77 23.57
N SER A 776 -23.09 -23.04 23.10
CA SER A 776 -23.29 -21.60 23.37
C SER A 776 -23.95 -21.37 24.72
N GLN A 777 -24.23 -20.10 25.05
CA GLN A 777 -25.04 -19.71 26.19
C GLN A 777 -26.51 -20.15 26.05
N PRO A 778 -27.26 -20.19 27.17
CA PRO A 778 -28.70 -20.35 27.15
C PRO A 778 -29.40 -19.23 26.35
N SER A 779 -30.55 -19.55 25.77
CA SER A 779 -31.32 -18.62 24.93
C SER A 779 -31.87 -17.43 25.73
N MET A 780 -31.50 -16.22 25.32
CA MET A 780 -32.06 -14.97 25.81
C MET A 780 -33.58 -14.94 25.60
N ASN A 781 -34.05 -15.29 24.39
CA ASN A 781 -35.47 -15.29 24.05
C ASN A 781 -36.28 -16.21 24.97
N ALA A 782 -35.77 -17.42 25.23
CA ALA A 782 -36.43 -18.36 26.12
C ALA A 782 -36.46 -17.86 27.58
N LEU A 783 -35.34 -17.35 28.09
CA LEU A 783 -35.25 -16.86 29.47
C LEU A 783 -36.14 -15.64 29.71
N VAL A 784 -36.07 -14.64 28.82
CA VAL A 784 -36.90 -13.41 28.89
C VAL A 784 -38.38 -13.79 28.86
N THR A 785 -38.78 -14.71 27.99
CA THR A 785 -40.16 -15.20 27.93
C THR A 785 -40.58 -15.94 29.20
N ALA A 786 -39.70 -16.79 29.76
CA ALA A 786 -39.98 -17.56 30.96
C ALA A 786 -40.13 -16.70 32.22
N LEU A 787 -39.47 -15.54 32.27
CA LEU A 787 -39.52 -14.60 33.39
C LEU A 787 -40.59 -13.51 33.22
N TYR A 788 -41.28 -13.46 32.08
CA TYR A 788 -42.30 -12.44 31.81
C TYR A 788 -43.42 -12.46 32.85
N GLY A 789 -43.70 -11.31 33.47
CA GLY A 789 -44.72 -11.19 34.53
C GLY A 789 -44.33 -11.77 35.89
N THR A 790 -43.07 -12.18 36.08
CA THR A 790 -42.53 -12.56 37.40
C THR A 790 -41.88 -11.36 38.11
N GLU A 791 -41.63 -11.43 39.42
CA GLU A 791 -40.91 -10.35 40.14
C GLU A 791 -39.49 -10.09 39.61
N ARG A 792 -38.89 -11.09 38.94
CA ARG A 792 -37.54 -11.04 38.38
C ARG A 792 -37.54 -10.77 36.85
N GLU A 793 -38.65 -10.26 36.29
CA GLU A 793 -38.71 -9.94 34.85
C GLU A 793 -37.58 -8.98 34.42
N THR A 794 -37.08 -9.13 33.20
CA THR A 794 -35.88 -8.41 32.72
C THR A 794 -36.20 -7.01 32.20
N GLY A 795 -37.46 -6.77 31.80
CA GLY A 795 -37.91 -5.58 31.08
C GLY A 795 -37.65 -5.61 29.57
N ILE A 796 -36.94 -6.62 29.05
CA ILE A 796 -36.65 -6.76 27.61
C ILE A 796 -37.91 -7.21 26.86
N ARG A 797 -38.22 -6.55 25.75
CA ARG A 797 -39.37 -6.91 24.91
C ARG A 797 -39.05 -8.07 23.97
N ASN A 798 -39.87 -9.12 24.01
CA ASN A 798 -39.72 -10.29 23.12
C ASN A 798 -39.68 -9.93 21.61
N ALA A 799 -40.50 -8.96 21.17
CA ALA A 799 -40.48 -8.50 19.78
C ALA A 799 -39.17 -7.81 19.37
N SER A 800 -38.44 -7.20 20.31
CA SER A 800 -37.14 -6.58 20.06
C SER A 800 -36.06 -7.63 19.84
N ILE A 801 -35.96 -8.61 20.75
CA ILE A 801 -34.97 -9.68 20.65
C ILE A 801 -35.24 -10.62 19.48
N GLN A 802 -36.50 -10.82 19.07
CA GLN A 802 -36.81 -11.65 17.92
C GLN A 802 -36.28 -11.04 16.62
N GLN A 803 -36.44 -9.73 16.40
CA GLN A 803 -35.90 -9.06 15.20
C GLN A 803 -34.38 -9.21 15.08
N LEU A 804 -33.66 -9.14 16.21
CA LEU A 804 -32.21 -9.36 16.22
C LEU A 804 -31.87 -10.83 15.99
N ALA A 805 -32.65 -11.76 16.56
CA ALA A 805 -32.47 -13.19 16.31
C ALA A 805 -32.66 -13.56 14.83
N ASP A 806 -33.66 -12.98 14.16
CA ASP A 806 -33.93 -13.18 12.73
C ASP A 806 -32.75 -12.71 11.85
N TYR A 807 -32.13 -11.58 12.20
CA TYR A 807 -30.90 -11.13 11.54
C TYR A 807 -29.78 -12.16 11.69
N TRP A 808 -29.51 -12.61 12.92
CA TRP A 808 -28.41 -13.53 13.21
C TRP A 808 -28.64 -14.93 12.66
N GLU A 809 -29.89 -15.39 12.54
CA GLU A 809 -30.23 -16.65 11.90
C GLU A 809 -29.72 -16.69 10.46
N VAL A 810 -30.02 -15.64 9.68
CA VAL A 810 -29.61 -15.54 8.29
C VAL A 810 -28.10 -15.24 8.18
N ALA A 811 -27.54 -14.39 9.03
CA ALA A 811 -26.10 -14.11 9.01
C ALA A 811 -25.26 -15.36 9.30
N ARG A 812 -25.73 -16.24 10.19
CA ARG A 812 -25.06 -17.50 10.55
C ARG A 812 -24.93 -18.47 9.38
N GLU A 813 -25.83 -18.43 8.39
CA GLU A 813 -25.76 -19.29 7.19
C GLU A 813 -24.39 -19.22 6.50
N ALA A 814 -23.78 -18.03 6.45
CA ALA A 814 -22.49 -17.81 5.81
C ALA A 814 -21.30 -18.48 6.54
N TYR A 815 -21.50 -18.92 7.79
CA TYR A 815 -20.50 -19.54 8.65
C TYR A 815 -20.65 -21.06 8.78
N ALA A 816 -21.57 -21.68 8.03
CA ALA A 816 -21.86 -23.11 8.10
C ALA A 816 -20.63 -24.04 8.08
N PRO A 817 -19.55 -23.79 7.28
CA PRO A 817 -18.35 -24.63 7.30
C PRO A 817 -17.62 -24.72 8.64
N PHE A 818 -17.88 -23.78 9.55
CA PHE A 818 -17.17 -23.65 10.83
C PHE A 818 -17.94 -24.21 12.03
N GLU A 819 -19.17 -24.68 11.85
CA GLU A 819 -20.04 -25.19 12.93
C GLU A 819 -19.39 -26.34 13.72
N CYS A 820 -19.57 -26.34 15.05
CA CYS A 820 -18.95 -27.29 15.98
C CYS A 820 -19.40 -28.75 15.77
N GLY A 821 -20.52 -28.94 15.06
CA GLY A 821 -21.06 -30.24 14.66
C GLY A 821 -21.98 -30.91 15.69
N LEU A 822 -22.19 -30.32 16.87
CA LEU A 822 -23.24 -30.75 17.79
C LEU A 822 -24.60 -30.28 17.28
N LYS A 823 -25.56 -31.21 17.15
CA LYS A 823 -26.93 -30.91 16.71
C LYS A 823 -27.89 -30.60 17.87
N ALA A 824 -27.52 -30.98 19.09
CA ALA A 824 -28.30 -30.80 20.32
C ALA A 824 -27.37 -30.85 21.54
N GLY A 825 -27.91 -30.47 22.71
CA GLY A 825 -27.22 -30.63 24.00
C GLY A 825 -26.93 -32.10 24.34
N THR A 826 -25.89 -32.33 25.14
CA THR A 826 -25.43 -33.65 25.59
C THR A 826 -25.06 -33.65 27.07
N ALA A 827 -25.65 -34.57 27.84
CA ALA A 827 -25.32 -34.78 29.25
C ALA A 827 -23.94 -35.43 29.47
N GLU A 828 -23.25 -35.88 28.41
CA GLU A 828 -21.87 -36.40 28.51
C GLU A 828 -20.89 -35.35 29.05
N VAL A 829 -21.23 -34.06 28.93
CA VAL A 829 -20.41 -32.96 29.46
C VAL A 829 -20.19 -33.07 30.96
N TYR A 830 -21.14 -33.62 31.72
CA TYR A 830 -20.97 -33.88 33.15
C TYR A 830 -19.93 -34.97 33.47
N ARG A 831 -19.50 -35.75 32.47
CA ARG A 831 -18.44 -36.75 32.61
C ARG A 831 -17.09 -36.21 32.16
N HIS A 832 -17.00 -35.73 30.93
CA HIS A 832 -15.72 -35.32 30.36
C HIS A 832 -15.32 -33.89 30.75
N GLU A 833 -16.26 -33.03 31.11
CA GLU A 833 -16.02 -31.65 31.55
C GLU A 833 -15.29 -30.76 30.52
N ILE A 834 -15.18 -31.20 29.26
CA ILE A 834 -14.69 -30.42 28.11
C ILE A 834 -15.54 -29.13 27.92
N PRO A 835 -14.95 -27.93 27.99
CA PRO A 835 -15.62 -26.66 27.71
C PRO A 835 -16.09 -26.53 26.25
N GLY A 836 -17.12 -25.69 26.01
CA GLY A 836 -17.69 -25.49 24.67
C GLY A 836 -16.64 -25.11 23.62
N GLY A 837 -15.86 -24.06 23.88
CA GLY A 837 -14.78 -23.64 22.96
C GLY A 837 -13.67 -24.67 22.78
N GLN A 838 -13.41 -25.56 23.76
CA GLN A 838 -12.46 -26.66 23.58
C GLN A 838 -13.06 -27.77 22.71
N TYR A 839 -14.36 -28.06 22.86
CA TYR A 839 -15.05 -29.08 22.07
C TYR A 839 -14.98 -28.76 20.57
N SER A 840 -15.28 -27.51 20.21
CA SER A 840 -15.27 -27.02 18.82
C SER A 840 -13.88 -27.01 18.19
N ASN A 841 -12.81 -27.04 19.00
CA ASN A 841 -11.43 -27.12 18.53
C ASN A 841 -10.87 -28.55 18.53
N LEU A 842 -11.14 -29.32 19.59
CA LEU A 842 -10.54 -30.64 19.83
C LEU A 842 -11.05 -31.69 18.84
N ARG A 843 -12.32 -31.61 18.44
CA ARG A 843 -12.91 -32.56 17.49
C ARG A 843 -12.32 -32.41 16.08
N PRO A 844 -12.23 -31.20 15.48
CA PRO A 844 -11.50 -31.02 14.23
C PRO A 844 -10.03 -31.44 14.31
N GLN A 845 -9.33 -31.18 15.44
CA GLN A 845 -7.95 -31.64 15.64
C GLN A 845 -7.84 -33.17 15.63
N ALA A 846 -8.76 -33.88 16.30
CA ALA A 846 -8.81 -35.33 16.26
C ALA A 846 -9.02 -35.86 14.83
N ILE A 847 -9.90 -35.22 14.05
CA ILE A 847 -10.14 -35.58 12.64
C ILE A 847 -8.89 -35.36 11.80
N ALA A 848 -8.21 -34.22 11.95
CA ALA A 848 -6.98 -33.89 11.23
C ALA A 848 -5.84 -34.88 11.53
N LEU A 849 -5.79 -35.45 12.74
CA LEU A 849 -4.84 -36.49 13.15
C LEU A 849 -5.27 -37.92 12.76
N GLY A 850 -6.37 -38.08 12.02
CA GLY A 850 -6.90 -39.40 11.63
C GLY A 850 -7.64 -40.16 12.75
N LEU A 851 -7.82 -39.53 13.92
CA LEU A 851 -8.47 -40.10 15.10
C LEU A 851 -9.98 -39.76 15.18
N GLY A 852 -10.58 -39.20 14.13
CA GLY A 852 -11.99 -38.81 14.12
C GLY A 852 -12.95 -39.96 14.45
N HIS A 853 -12.62 -41.18 14.01
CA HIS A 853 -13.39 -42.39 14.31
C HIS A 853 -13.26 -42.87 15.78
N ARG A 854 -12.22 -42.42 16.51
CA ARG A 854 -11.96 -42.69 17.94
C ARG A 854 -12.36 -41.54 18.86
N TRP A 855 -13.31 -40.70 18.43
CA TRP A 855 -13.74 -39.53 19.23
C TRP A 855 -14.22 -39.89 20.65
N ASN A 856 -14.89 -41.04 20.80
CA ASN A 856 -15.34 -41.50 22.11
C ASN A 856 -14.17 -41.87 23.04
N ASP A 857 -13.12 -42.50 22.51
CA ASP A 857 -11.89 -42.81 23.28
C ASP A 857 -11.24 -41.53 23.79
N ILE A 858 -11.21 -40.48 22.94
CA ILE A 858 -10.65 -39.18 23.30
C ILE A 858 -11.46 -38.52 24.43
N LYS A 859 -12.80 -38.56 24.39
CA LYS A 859 -13.63 -38.03 25.49
C LYS A 859 -13.37 -38.75 26.81
N VAL A 860 -13.24 -40.08 26.77
CA VAL A 860 -12.90 -40.88 27.97
C VAL A 860 -11.50 -40.53 28.47
N MET A 861 -10.52 -40.50 27.56
CA MET A 861 -9.14 -40.17 27.91
C MET A 861 -9.00 -38.75 28.46
N TYR A 862 -9.80 -37.79 27.97
CA TYR A 862 -9.84 -36.44 28.53
C TYR A 862 -10.21 -36.43 30.01
N ARG A 863 -11.21 -37.24 30.40
CA ARG A 863 -11.56 -37.43 31.82
C ARG A 863 -10.41 -38.11 32.57
N THR A 864 -9.85 -39.17 32.01
CA THR A 864 -8.72 -39.91 32.61
C THR A 864 -7.52 -39.00 32.89
N VAL A 865 -7.15 -38.14 31.94
CA VAL A 865 -6.06 -37.16 32.12
C VAL A 865 -6.38 -36.18 33.23
N ASN A 866 -7.63 -35.70 33.34
CA ASN A 866 -8.03 -34.85 34.45
C ASN A 866 -7.92 -35.57 35.81
N ASP A 867 -8.25 -36.85 35.87
CA ASP A 867 -8.08 -37.67 37.08
C ASP A 867 -6.58 -37.84 37.43
N MET A 868 -5.73 -38.06 36.43
CA MET A 868 -4.26 -38.12 36.60
C MET A 868 -3.69 -36.83 37.18
N LEU A 869 -4.29 -35.67 36.87
CA LEU A 869 -3.88 -34.36 37.39
C LEU A 869 -4.40 -34.07 38.81
N GLY A 870 -5.18 -34.97 39.43
CA GLY A 870 -5.80 -34.74 40.74
C GLY A 870 -6.99 -33.78 40.68
N GLU A 871 -7.74 -33.80 39.57
CA GLU A 871 -8.84 -32.91 39.21
C GLU A 871 -8.45 -31.43 39.17
N VAL A 872 -8.35 -30.88 37.96
CA VAL A 872 -8.04 -29.46 37.73
C VAL A 872 -9.20 -28.73 37.07
N ILE A 873 -9.19 -27.41 37.18
CA ILE A 873 -10.08 -26.54 36.41
C ILE A 873 -9.62 -26.56 34.95
N LYS A 874 -10.57 -26.75 34.04
CA LYS A 874 -10.31 -26.94 32.61
C LYS A 874 -10.94 -25.81 31.82
N VAL A 875 -10.16 -24.77 31.55
CA VAL A 875 -10.52 -23.63 30.70
C VAL A 875 -9.24 -23.18 30.00
N THR A 876 -9.33 -22.42 28.91
CA THR A 876 -8.11 -22.06 28.16
C THR A 876 -7.06 -21.35 29.04
N PRO A 877 -5.80 -21.84 29.11
CA PRO A 877 -5.19 -22.90 28.31
C PRO A 877 -5.14 -24.29 28.96
N SER A 878 -5.53 -24.47 30.23
CA SER A 878 -5.51 -25.77 30.92
C SER A 878 -6.37 -26.82 30.22
N SER A 879 -7.54 -26.44 29.67
CA SER A 879 -8.39 -27.35 28.89
C SER A 879 -7.71 -27.87 27.62
N LYS A 880 -6.84 -27.05 27.00
CA LYS A 880 -6.05 -27.44 25.83
C LYS A 880 -4.96 -28.42 26.26
N ALA A 881 -4.23 -28.14 27.35
CA ALA A 881 -3.20 -29.05 27.85
C ALA A 881 -3.76 -30.46 28.14
N VAL A 882 -4.94 -30.54 28.76
CA VAL A 882 -5.66 -31.82 28.97
C VAL A 882 -6.04 -32.47 27.64
N GLY A 883 -6.49 -31.68 26.66
CA GLY A 883 -6.87 -32.17 25.32
C GLY A 883 -5.70 -32.71 24.51
N ASP A 884 -4.58 -31.98 24.48
CA ASP A 884 -3.35 -32.37 23.78
C ASP A 884 -2.80 -33.66 24.39
N MET A 885 -2.81 -33.80 25.72
CA MET A 885 -2.41 -35.03 26.41
C MET A 885 -3.37 -36.20 26.13
N ALA A 886 -4.69 -35.95 26.08
CA ALA A 886 -5.67 -36.97 25.75
C ALA A 886 -5.50 -37.49 24.31
N LEU A 887 -5.26 -36.59 23.35
CA LEU A 887 -4.93 -36.95 21.97
C LEU A 887 -3.64 -37.77 21.91
N PHE A 888 -2.58 -37.30 22.58
CA PHE A 888 -1.30 -37.99 22.63
C PHE A 888 -1.43 -39.42 23.19
N MET A 889 -2.18 -39.59 24.29
CA MET A 889 -2.39 -40.91 24.88
C MET A 889 -3.21 -41.84 23.98
N VAL A 890 -4.27 -41.33 23.33
CA VAL A 890 -5.08 -42.15 22.41
C VAL A 890 -4.28 -42.51 21.15
N GLN A 891 -3.51 -41.57 20.60
CA GLN A 891 -2.68 -41.79 19.41
C GLN A 891 -1.62 -42.88 19.62
N ASN A 892 -1.07 -42.97 20.82
CA ASN A 892 0.01 -43.89 21.18
C ASN A 892 -0.49 -45.08 22.03
N ASP A 893 -1.81 -45.28 22.13
CA ASP A 893 -2.48 -46.33 22.92
C ASP A 893 -1.93 -46.47 24.37
N LEU A 894 -1.67 -45.33 25.01
CA LEU A 894 -1.07 -45.24 26.34
C LEU A 894 -2.10 -45.35 27.47
N THR A 895 -1.72 -46.04 28.55
CA THR A 895 -2.46 -46.07 29.81
C THR A 895 -1.87 -45.07 30.83
N PRO A 896 -2.62 -44.63 31.86
CA PRO A 896 -2.08 -43.80 32.93
C PRO A 896 -0.86 -44.40 33.63
N GLN A 897 -0.87 -45.72 33.84
CA GLN A 897 0.25 -46.44 34.46
C GLN A 897 1.50 -46.41 33.57
N ALA A 898 1.33 -46.61 32.24
CA ALA A 898 2.44 -46.50 31.29
C ALA A 898 3.07 -45.11 31.28
N VAL A 899 2.26 -44.04 31.42
CA VAL A 899 2.77 -42.65 31.53
C VAL A 899 3.63 -42.47 32.78
N LEU A 900 3.26 -43.09 33.91
CA LEU A 900 4.04 -42.99 35.16
C LEU A 900 5.32 -43.83 35.11
N ASP A 901 5.25 -45.04 34.55
CA ASP A 901 6.36 -46.00 34.56
C ASP A 901 7.41 -45.66 33.49
N HIS A 902 6.98 -45.21 32.31
CA HIS A 902 7.83 -44.95 31.15
C HIS A 902 7.90 -43.48 30.74
N GLY A 903 7.37 -42.55 31.55
CA GLY A 903 7.30 -41.13 31.19
C GLY A 903 8.65 -40.47 30.89
N LYS A 904 9.76 -40.97 31.45
CA LYS A 904 11.11 -40.47 31.14
C LYS A 904 11.49 -40.63 29.66
N GLU A 905 10.98 -41.66 29.01
CA GLU A 905 11.27 -42.00 27.60
C GLU A 905 10.31 -41.28 26.64
N MET A 906 9.23 -40.67 27.16
CA MET A 906 8.21 -40.01 26.35
C MET A 906 8.56 -38.53 26.06
N ALA A 907 8.08 -38.05 24.91
CA ALA A 907 8.07 -36.65 24.53
C ALA A 907 6.63 -36.11 24.65
N PHE A 908 6.30 -35.55 25.81
CA PHE A 908 4.96 -35.04 26.10
C PHE A 908 4.64 -33.77 25.29
N PRO A 909 3.35 -33.50 25.02
CA PRO A 909 2.93 -32.23 24.45
C PRO A 909 3.39 -31.04 25.29
N GLU A 910 3.95 -30.01 24.64
CA GLU A 910 4.53 -28.84 25.31
C GLU A 910 3.52 -28.12 26.22
N SER A 911 2.26 -28.03 25.82
CA SER A 911 1.20 -27.43 26.63
C SER A 911 0.99 -28.17 27.96
N PHE A 912 1.12 -29.49 27.97
CA PHE A 912 1.02 -30.32 29.16
C PHE A 912 2.26 -30.19 30.05
N VAL A 913 3.46 -30.13 29.44
CA VAL A 913 4.70 -29.83 30.16
C VAL A 913 4.62 -28.47 30.85
N ASN A 914 4.17 -27.43 30.14
CA ASN A 914 4.01 -26.08 30.68
C ASN A 914 3.00 -26.01 31.84
N LEU A 915 1.89 -26.75 31.76
CA LEU A 915 0.96 -26.90 32.87
C LEU A 915 1.67 -27.50 34.10
N MET A 916 2.32 -28.65 33.94
CA MET A 916 3.01 -29.36 35.02
C MET A 916 4.19 -28.59 35.60
N LYS A 917 4.84 -27.73 34.80
CA LYS A 917 5.93 -26.84 35.24
C LYS A 917 5.44 -25.71 36.14
N GLY A 918 4.13 -25.44 36.19
CA GLY A 918 3.56 -24.30 36.89
C GLY A 918 3.52 -23.02 36.05
N MET A 919 3.85 -23.10 34.75
CA MET A 919 3.79 -21.95 33.85
C MET A 919 2.35 -21.50 33.60
N MET A 920 1.33 -22.31 33.86
CA MET A 920 -0.08 -21.88 33.76
C MET A 920 -0.68 -21.44 35.11
N GLY A 921 0.16 -21.33 36.15
CA GLY A 921 -0.27 -21.08 37.53
C GLY A 921 -0.27 -22.34 38.39
N GLN A 922 -0.76 -22.21 39.62
CA GLN A 922 -0.77 -23.27 40.62
C GLN A 922 -2.19 -23.77 40.87
N PRO A 923 -2.46 -25.09 40.78
CA PRO A 923 -3.76 -25.64 41.16
C PRO A 923 -3.87 -25.75 42.69
N ASP A 924 -5.09 -25.61 43.22
CA ASP A 924 -5.36 -25.89 44.62
C ASP A 924 -5.00 -27.35 44.96
N GLY A 925 -4.15 -27.53 45.98
CA GLY A 925 -3.60 -28.83 46.40
C GLY A 925 -2.34 -29.27 45.64
N GLY A 926 -1.86 -28.50 44.65
CA GLY A 926 -0.67 -28.81 43.86
C GLY A 926 -0.86 -29.94 42.84
N PHE A 927 0.18 -30.23 42.06
CA PHE A 927 0.18 -31.35 41.11
C PHE A 927 0.61 -32.66 41.78
N PRO A 928 0.10 -33.83 41.33
CA PRO A 928 0.58 -35.12 41.82
C PRO A 928 2.08 -35.32 41.57
N ALA A 929 2.87 -35.43 42.64
CA ALA A 929 4.34 -35.38 42.59
C ALA A 929 4.97 -36.45 41.67
N LYS A 930 4.41 -37.67 41.64
CA LYS A 930 4.91 -38.74 40.75
C LYS A 930 4.72 -38.38 39.27
N LEU A 931 3.55 -37.86 38.91
CA LEU A 931 3.26 -37.44 37.54
C LEU A 931 4.10 -36.22 37.16
N GLN A 932 4.22 -35.23 38.04
CA GLN A 932 5.03 -34.04 37.80
C GLN A 932 6.49 -34.38 37.53
N LYS A 933 7.06 -35.30 38.32
CA LYS A 933 8.42 -35.80 38.09
C LYS A 933 8.57 -36.61 36.80
N ALA A 934 7.56 -37.41 36.44
CA ALA A 934 7.59 -38.20 35.20
C ALA A 934 7.58 -37.29 33.95
N VAL A 935 6.83 -36.19 33.99
CA VAL A 935 6.70 -35.23 32.88
C VAL A 935 7.89 -34.27 32.80
N LEU A 936 8.30 -33.67 33.93
CA LEU A 936 9.37 -32.65 33.95
C LEU A 936 10.78 -33.24 33.95
N LYS A 937 10.93 -34.53 34.28
CA LYS A 937 12.23 -35.21 34.35
C LYS A 937 13.15 -34.49 35.35
N ASP A 938 14.19 -33.81 34.86
CA ASP A 938 15.15 -33.06 35.68
C ASP A 938 14.81 -31.57 35.78
N GLU A 939 13.86 -31.07 34.99
CA GLU A 939 13.40 -29.68 35.06
C GLU A 939 12.68 -29.39 36.38
N GLN A 940 13.00 -28.25 36.98
CA GLN A 940 12.37 -27.81 38.23
C GLN A 940 11.05 -27.08 37.95
N PRO A 941 9.97 -27.41 38.67
CA PRO A 941 8.73 -26.64 38.60
C PRO A 941 8.89 -25.28 39.28
N ILE A 942 8.12 -24.30 38.84
CA ILE A 942 8.01 -23.00 39.49
C ILE A 942 6.83 -22.99 40.46
N THR A 943 6.92 -22.18 41.51
CA THR A 943 5.86 -22.01 42.54
C THR A 943 5.39 -20.55 42.68
N CYS A 944 6.06 -19.61 42.01
CA CYS A 944 5.69 -18.20 41.94
C CYS A 944 4.85 -17.91 40.69
N ARG A 945 4.37 -16.67 40.56
CA ARG A 945 3.59 -16.27 39.39
C ARG A 945 4.53 -16.18 38.18
N PRO A 946 4.22 -16.83 37.04
CA PRO A 946 5.13 -16.87 35.89
C PRO A 946 5.62 -15.50 35.42
N GLY A 947 4.75 -14.48 35.43
CA GLY A 947 5.10 -13.11 35.02
C GLY A 947 6.19 -12.45 35.88
N GLN A 948 6.45 -12.92 37.11
CA GLN A 948 7.55 -12.42 37.95
C GLN A 948 8.93 -12.91 37.51
N LEU A 949 8.97 -13.94 36.66
CA LEU A 949 10.21 -14.51 36.13
C LEU A 949 10.58 -13.94 34.77
N LEU A 950 9.69 -13.14 34.18
CA LEU A 950 9.87 -12.57 32.84
C LEU A 950 10.44 -11.17 32.96
N GLU A 951 11.42 -10.86 32.12
CA GLU A 951 11.91 -9.50 31.95
C GLU A 951 10.85 -8.62 31.29
N ASP A 952 10.88 -7.33 31.62
CA ASP A 952 9.99 -6.34 31.02
C ASP A 952 10.15 -6.29 29.49
N PHE A 953 9.02 -6.22 28.79
CA PHE A 953 9.03 -6.07 27.34
C PHE A 953 9.43 -4.65 26.92
N ASP A 954 10.41 -4.52 26.03
CA ASP A 954 10.85 -3.24 25.48
C ASP A 954 9.98 -2.82 24.26
N PHE A 955 9.04 -1.92 24.51
CA PHE A 955 8.15 -1.38 23.48
C PHE A 955 8.86 -0.46 22.48
N ASP A 956 9.94 0.23 22.90
CA ASP A 956 10.67 1.15 22.03
C ASP A 956 11.53 0.38 21.03
N ALA A 957 12.19 -0.69 21.47
CA ALA A 957 12.91 -1.62 20.60
C ALA A 957 11.96 -2.31 19.61
N ALA A 958 10.76 -2.70 20.05
CA ALA A 958 9.73 -3.26 19.18
C ALA A 958 9.28 -2.26 18.10
N ALA A 959 9.06 -1.00 18.46
CA ALA A 959 8.70 0.06 17.52
C ALA A 959 9.78 0.26 16.45
N GLN A 960 11.05 0.37 16.86
CA GLN A 960 12.19 0.51 15.94
C GLN A 960 12.30 -0.68 14.97
N THR A 961 12.10 -1.91 15.49
CA THR A 961 12.13 -3.13 14.68
C THR A 961 11.05 -3.13 13.60
N LEU A 962 9.80 -2.78 13.98
CA LEU A 962 8.68 -2.72 13.04
C LEU A 962 8.83 -1.57 12.04
N GLU A 963 9.32 -0.41 12.47
CA GLU A 963 9.61 0.74 11.61
C GLU A 963 10.66 0.40 10.56
N LYS A 964 11.76 -0.27 10.96
CA LYS A 964 12.78 -0.76 10.04
C LYS A 964 12.21 -1.74 9.02
N LYS A 965 11.35 -2.66 9.45
CA LYS A 965 10.79 -3.72 8.61
C LYS A 965 9.74 -3.21 7.62
N PHE A 966 8.88 -2.27 8.02
CA PHE A 966 7.71 -1.86 7.23
C PHE A 966 7.77 -0.40 6.74
N GLY A 967 8.78 0.38 7.12
CA GLY A 967 9.00 1.75 6.65
C GLY A 967 7.93 2.75 7.09
N ARG A 968 7.23 2.48 8.20
CA ARG A 968 6.22 3.37 8.80
C ARG A 968 6.23 3.27 10.31
N SER A 969 5.80 4.33 10.98
CA SER A 969 5.53 4.29 12.42
C SER A 969 4.28 3.45 12.75
N PHE A 970 4.28 2.92 13.96
CA PHE A 970 3.24 2.03 14.48
C PHE A 970 2.53 2.67 15.67
N LYS A 971 1.20 2.51 15.72
CA LYS A 971 0.38 3.04 16.82
C LYS A 971 0.55 2.20 18.08
N GLU A 972 0.22 2.78 19.22
CA GLU A 972 0.18 2.11 20.52
C GLU A 972 -0.59 0.77 20.48
N THR A 973 -1.78 0.75 19.87
CA THR A 973 -2.60 -0.47 19.72
C THR A 973 -1.91 -1.56 18.89
N GLU A 974 -1.08 -1.16 17.92
CA GLU A 974 -0.31 -2.08 17.09
C GLU A 974 0.88 -2.66 17.86
N LEU A 975 1.57 -1.85 18.65
CA LEU A 975 2.68 -2.31 19.50
C LEU A 975 2.20 -3.28 20.59
N VAL A 976 1.05 -3.01 21.20
CA VAL A 976 0.41 -3.94 22.15
C VAL A 976 -0.03 -5.24 21.47
N SER A 977 -0.52 -5.17 20.22
CA SER A 977 -0.85 -6.39 19.46
C SER A 977 0.40 -7.21 19.14
N TYR A 978 1.49 -6.53 18.79
CA TYR A 978 2.77 -7.15 18.50
C TYR A 978 3.40 -7.78 19.75
N SER A 979 3.34 -7.15 20.92
CA SER A 979 3.89 -7.73 22.16
C SER A 979 3.16 -9.01 22.58
N LEU A 980 1.86 -9.11 22.29
CA LEU A 980 1.07 -10.32 22.56
C LEU A 980 1.27 -11.40 21.47
N TYR A 981 1.33 -10.98 20.21
CA TYR A 981 1.31 -11.86 19.04
C TYR A 981 2.31 -11.42 17.93
N PRO A 982 3.64 -11.51 18.15
CA PRO A 982 4.62 -10.93 17.23
C PRO A 982 4.51 -11.46 15.79
N GLN A 983 4.40 -12.78 15.65
CA GLN A 983 4.31 -13.45 14.35
C GLN A 983 2.98 -13.15 13.66
N VAL A 984 1.85 -13.37 14.35
CA VAL A 984 0.50 -13.15 13.79
C VAL A 984 0.32 -11.71 13.36
N PHE A 985 0.77 -10.77 14.19
CA PHE A 985 0.68 -9.35 13.87
C PHE A 985 1.52 -9.02 12.63
N THR A 986 2.75 -9.55 12.55
CA THR A 986 3.62 -9.37 11.39
C THR A 986 2.98 -9.91 10.11
N GLU A 987 2.46 -11.14 10.14
CA GLU A 987 1.77 -11.78 9.02
C GLU A 987 0.50 -11.01 8.62
N TYR A 988 -0.27 -10.52 9.61
CA TYR A 988 -1.43 -9.69 9.38
C TYR A 988 -1.07 -8.37 8.68
N ILE A 989 -0.01 -7.67 9.11
CA ILE A 989 0.44 -6.44 8.44
C ILE A 989 0.94 -6.71 7.02
N GLN A 990 1.65 -7.82 6.80
CA GLN A 990 2.05 -8.24 5.45
C GLN A 990 0.82 -8.49 4.57
N PHE A 991 -0.18 -9.20 5.08
CA PHE A 991 -1.43 -9.48 4.39
C PHE A 991 -2.18 -8.18 4.04
N VAL A 992 -2.32 -7.23 4.97
CA VAL A 992 -2.97 -5.93 4.72
C VAL A 992 -2.16 -5.09 3.70
N ASN A 993 -0.83 -5.21 3.70
CA ASN A 993 0.01 -4.58 2.71
C ASN A 993 -0.20 -5.15 1.30
N GLU A 994 -0.58 -6.42 1.19
CA GLU A 994 -0.88 -7.09 -0.07
C GLU A 994 -2.33 -6.87 -0.54
N TYR A 995 -3.31 -7.20 0.30
CA TYR A 995 -4.74 -7.28 -0.03
C TYR A 995 -5.58 -6.11 0.48
N GLY A 996 -5.03 -5.29 1.38
CA GLY A 996 -5.72 -4.13 1.93
C GLY A 996 -6.65 -4.50 3.08
N ASP A 997 -7.59 -3.61 3.37
CA ASP A 997 -8.61 -3.83 4.40
C ASP A 997 -9.78 -4.63 3.81
N LEU A 998 -9.95 -5.87 4.29
CA LEU A 998 -11.01 -6.78 3.85
C LEU A 998 -12.24 -6.75 4.76
N SER A 999 -12.22 -5.98 5.86
CA SER A 999 -13.37 -5.86 6.78
C SER A 999 -14.58 -5.20 6.11
N VAL A 1000 -14.37 -4.51 4.98
CA VAL A 1000 -15.40 -3.87 4.15
C VAL A 1000 -16.19 -4.84 3.28
N LEU A 1001 -15.68 -6.05 3.05
CA LEU A 1001 -16.38 -7.08 2.29
C LEU A 1001 -17.47 -7.70 3.17
N ASP A 1002 -18.64 -7.98 2.60
CA ASP A 1002 -19.62 -8.85 3.25
C ASP A 1002 -19.07 -10.27 3.38
N THR A 1003 -19.58 -11.01 4.36
CA THR A 1003 -19.06 -12.32 4.73
C THR A 1003 -19.10 -13.36 3.60
N PRO A 1004 -20.18 -13.44 2.78
CA PRO A 1004 -20.17 -14.29 1.60
C PRO A 1004 -19.04 -13.97 0.62
N THR A 1005 -18.85 -12.69 0.27
CA THR A 1005 -17.79 -12.28 -0.65
C THR A 1005 -16.39 -12.49 -0.06
N PHE A 1006 -16.23 -12.38 1.26
CA PHE A 1006 -14.97 -12.67 1.95
C PHE A 1006 -14.59 -14.17 1.90
N PHE A 1007 -15.52 -15.09 2.18
CA PHE A 1007 -15.19 -16.53 2.20
C PHE A 1007 -15.30 -17.22 0.85
N TYR A 1008 -16.14 -16.73 -0.06
CA TYR A 1008 -16.53 -17.47 -1.27
C TYR A 1008 -16.28 -16.71 -2.57
N GLY A 1009 -15.85 -15.45 -2.50
CA GLY A 1009 -15.49 -14.63 -3.66
C GLY A 1009 -16.70 -14.18 -4.47
N LEU A 1010 -16.49 -14.03 -5.77
CA LEU A 1010 -17.55 -13.71 -6.74
C LEU A 1010 -17.65 -14.85 -7.75
N ASP A 1011 -18.89 -15.25 -8.04
CA ASP A 1011 -19.15 -16.12 -9.19
C ASP A 1011 -19.04 -15.32 -10.49
N VAL A 1012 -18.83 -16.01 -11.62
CA VAL A 1012 -18.78 -15.36 -12.94
C VAL A 1012 -20.12 -14.68 -13.21
N ASP A 1013 -20.05 -13.47 -13.75
CA ASP A 1013 -21.16 -12.54 -13.96
C ASP A 1013 -21.84 -11.98 -12.70
N GLN A 1014 -21.34 -12.29 -11.51
CA GLN A 1014 -21.86 -11.70 -10.28
C GLN A 1014 -21.33 -10.26 -10.09
N GLU A 1015 -22.25 -9.31 -9.93
CA GLU A 1015 -21.94 -7.92 -9.55
C GLU A 1015 -22.11 -7.71 -8.04
N LYS A 1016 -21.21 -6.91 -7.46
CA LYS A 1016 -21.25 -6.51 -6.06
C LYS A 1016 -20.89 -5.05 -5.87
N ALA A 1017 -21.67 -4.36 -5.04
CA ALA A 1017 -21.38 -3.01 -4.57
C ALA A 1017 -20.64 -3.07 -3.22
N ILE A 1018 -19.37 -2.62 -3.19
CA ILE A 1018 -18.51 -2.68 -2.01
C ILE A 1018 -18.22 -1.25 -1.54
N ALA A 1019 -18.77 -0.87 -0.39
CA ALA A 1019 -18.52 0.42 0.24
C ALA A 1019 -17.16 0.40 0.97
N ILE A 1020 -16.17 1.11 0.44
CA ILE A 1020 -14.79 1.13 0.99
C ILE A 1020 -14.54 2.30 1.96
N GLU A 1021 -15.30 3.39 1.80
CA GLU A 1021 -15.35 4.55 2.69
C GLU A 1021 -16.73 5.19 2.51
N GLU A 1022 -17.14 6.05 3.45
CA GLU A 1022 -18.34 6.86 3.30
C GLU A 1022 -18.30 7.66 1.97
N GLY A 1023 -19.37 7.52 1.17
CA GLY A 1023 -19.46 8.13 -0.16
C GLY A 1023 -18.58 7.49 -1.26
N LYS A 1024 -17.91 6.35 -0.99
CA LYS A 1024 -17.07 5.65 -1.98
C LYS A 1024 -17.43 4.18 -2.08
N THR A 1025 -18.10 3.85 -3.18
CA THR A 1025 -18.50 2.47 -3.52
C THR A 1025 -17.75 1.99 -4.76
N LEU A 1026 -17.30 0.74 -4.73
CA LEU A 1026 -16.78 0.01 -5.87
C LEU A 1026 -17.89 -0.90 -6.40
N ILE A 1027 -18.32 -0.70 -7.63
CA ILE A 1027 -19.17 -1.64 -8.37
C ILE A 1027 -18.24 -2.61 -9.08
N LEU A 1028 -18.31 -3.87 -8.70
CA LEU A 1028 -17.31 -4.86 -9.02
C LEU A 1028 -17.99 -6.10 -9.60
N LYS A 1029 -17.57 -6.53 -10.79
CA LYS A 1029 -18.12 -7.72 -11.45
C LYS A 1029 -16.98 -8.63 -11.93
N LEU A 1030 -17.06 -9.93 -11.67
CA LEU A 1030 -16.13 -10.91 -12.29
C LEU A 1030 -16.68 -11.31 -13.66
N LEU A 1031 -15.94 -11.04 -14.73
CA LEU A 1031 -16.36 -11.30 -16.11
C LEU A 1031 -15.92 -12.68 -16.61
N ALA A 1032 -14.66 -13.06 -16.36
CA ALA A 1032 -14.11 -14.31 -16.86
C ALA A 1032 -12.84 -14.73 -16.10
N ARG A 1033 -12.48 -16.01 -16.25
CA ARG A 1033 -11.25 -16.63 -15.77
C ARG A 1033 -10.59 -17.36 -16.94
N SER A 1034 -9.28 -17.14 -17.15
CA SER A 1034 -8.54 -17.89 -18.17
C SER A 1034 -8.21 -19.31 -17.70
N GLU A 1035 -7.81 -20.15 -18.65
CA GLU A 1035 -7.02 -21.35 -18.35
C GLU A 1035 -5.65 -20.97 -17.78
N PRO A 1036 -4.99 -21.85 -17.00
CA PRO A 1036 -3.68 -21.55 -16.46
C PRO A 1036 -2.67 -21.49 -17.61
N HIS A 1037 -1.84 -20.46 -17.58
CA HIS A 1037 -0.73 -20.29 -18.50
C HIS A 1037 0.40 -21.27 -18.16
N GLU A 1038 1.41 -21.40 -19.03
CA GLU A 1038 2.56 -22.28 -18.81
C GLU A 1038 3.36 -21.97 -17.54
N ASP A 1039 3.28 -20.73 -17.04
CA ASP A 1039 3.92 -20.28 -15.80
C ASP A 1039 3.07 -20.53 -14.53
N GLY A 1040 1.91 -21.18 -14.69
CA GLY A 1040 0.97 -21.49 -13.60
C GLY A 1040 0.02 -20.36 -13.23
N PHE A 1041 0.10 -19.19 -13.88
CA PHE A 1041 -0.80 -18.08 -13.59
C PHE A 1041 -2.10 -18.15 -14.43
N ARG A 1042 -3.21 -17.70 -13.83
CA ARG A 1042 -4.47 -17.40 -14.53
C ARG A 1042 -4.67 -15.89 -14.60
N GLU A 1043 -5.23 -15.42 -15.71
CA GLU A 1043 -5.73 -14.07 -15.86
C GLU A 1043 -7.23 -14.04 -15.51
N LEU A 1044 -7.60 -13.18 -14.57
CA LEU A 1044 -8.98 -12.89 -14.22
C LEU A 1044 -9.39 -11.53 -14.76
N PHE A 1045 -10.56 -11.49 -15.40
CA PHE A 1045 -11.14 -10.29 -15.97
C PHE A 1045 -12.26 -9.80 -15.07
N PHE A 1046 -12.11 -8.59 -14.57
CA PHE A 1046 -13.10 -7.89 -13.75
C PHE A 1046 -13.62 -6.65 -14.47
N GLU A 1047 -14.83 -6.23 -14.14
CA GLU A 1047 -15.29 -4.88 -14.34
C GLU A 1047 -15.26 -4.14 -12.99
N LEU A 1048 -14.66 -2.94 -12.96
CA LEU A 1048 -14.60 -2.08 -11.78
C LEU A 1048 -15.10 -0.68 -12.15
N ASN A 1049 -16.27 -0.31 -11.62
CA ASN A 1049 -16.98 0.94 -11.92
C ASN A 1049 -17.16 1.15 -13.43
N GLY A 1050 -17.67 0.14 -14.13
CA GLY A 1050 -17.91 0.18 -15.58
C GLY A 1050 -16.66 0.06 -16.45
N ARG A 1051 -15.54 -0.44 -15.91
CA ARG A 1051 -14.25 -0.50 -16.64
C ARG A 1051 -13.55 -1.85 -16.49
N PRO A 1052 -13.01 -2.42 -17.58
CA PRO A 1052 -12.29 -3.68 -17.50
C PRO A 1052 -10.99 -3.54 -16.70
N ARG A 1053 -10.69 -4.56 -15.91
CA ARG A 1053 -9.49 -4.72 -15.10
C ARG A 1053 -9.06 -6.16 -15.14
N ASN A 1054 -7.76 -6.39 -15.17
CA ASN A 1054 -7.20 -7.73 -15.24
C ASN A 1054 -6.31 -7.93 -14.03
N VAL A 1055 -6.32 -9.13 -13.47
CA VAL A 1055 -5.43 -9.54 -12.38
C VAL A 1055 -4.86 -10.92 -12.70
N MET A 1056 -3.53 -11.06 -12.58
CA MET A 1056 -2.85 -12.35 -12.65
C MET A 1056 -2.80 -12.97 -11.26
N VAL A 1057 -3.16 -14.24 -11.15
CA VAL A 1057 -3.18 -15.02 -9.91
C VAL A 1057 -2.51 -16.36 -10.15
N LEU A 1058 -1.63 -16.77 -9.25
CA LEU A 1058 -1.00 -18.09 -9.33
C LEU A 1058 -2.02 -19.17 -8.96
N ASP A 1059 -2.22 -20.15 -9.84
CA ASP A 1059 -3.03 -21.32 -9.56
C ASP A 1059 -2.18 -22.35 -8.81
N LYS A 1060 -2.42 -22.45 -7.49
CA LYS A 1060 -1.65 -23.33 -6.59
C LYS A 1060 -1.86 -24.81 -6.93
N ALA A 1061 -2.93 -25.18 -7.64
CA ALA A 1061 -3.19 -26.56 -8.03
C ALA A 1061 -2.29 -27.05 -9.17
N THR A 1062 -1.65 -26.14 -9.91
CA THR A 1062 -0.71 -26.51 -10.99
C THR A 1062 0.59 -27.12 -10.47
N GLY A 1063 0.94 -26.89 -9.19
CA GLY A 1063 2.19 -27.36 -8.59
C GLY A 1063 3.45 -26.71 -9.17
N ILE A 1064 3.31 -25.69 -10.02
CA ILE A 1064 4.43 -24.96 -10.61
C ILE A 1064 5.01 -24.03 -9.54
N GLU A 1065 6.20 -24.36 -9.05
CA GLU A 1065 7.00 -23.41 -8.27
C GLU A 1065 7.50 -22.30 -9.20
N VAL A 1066 6.98 -21.09 -9.02
CA VAL A 1066 7.51 -19.90 -9.68
C VAL A 1066 8.95 -19.72 -9.21
N LYS A 1067 9.92 -20.07 -10.06
CA LYS A 1067 11.35 -19.81 -9.81
C LYS A 1067 11.60 -18.30 -9.80
N THR A 1068 11.37 -17.67 -8.65
CA THR A 1068 11.84 -16.31 -8.40
C THR A 1068 13.32 -16.37 -8.02
N ASN A 1069 14.10 -15.46 -8.58
CA ASN A 1069 15.49 -15.28 -8.15
C ASN A 1069 15.52 -14.98 -6.64
N GLU A 1070 16.45 -15.62 -5.92
CA GLU A 1070 16.69 -15.36 -4.50
C GLU A 1070 16.94 -13.86 -4.30
N LYS A 1071 16.37 -13.25 -3.25
CA LYS A 1071 16.60 -11.84 -2.94
C LYS A 1071 17.79 -11.69 -2.01
N ALA A 1072 18.57 -10.63 -2.21
CA ALA A 1072 19.60 -10.25 -1.26
C ALA A 1072 18.93 -9.73 0.03
N ASP A 1073 19.27 -10.35 1.16
CA ASP A 1073 18.97 -9.81 2.49
C ASP A 1073 19.65 -8.44 2.68
N PRO A 1074 18.87 -7.35 2.81
CA PRO A 1074 19.43 -6.01 3.01
C PRO A 1074 20.22 -5.86 4.31
N ASP A 1075 19.95 -6.70 5.32
CA ASP A 1075 20.62 -6.69 6.61
C ASP A 1075 21.91 -7.52 6.63
N ASN A 1076 22.17 -8.28 5.55
CA ASN A 1076 23.41 -9.04 5.42
C ASN A 1076 24.42 -8.31 4.52
N PRO A 1077 25.46 -7.66 5.09
CA PRO A 1077 26.47 -6.94 4.31
C PRO A 1077 27.35 -7.85 3.43
N LYS A 1078 27.18 -9.17 3.52
CA LYS A 1078 27.81 -10.16 2.65
C LYS A 1078 27.04 -10.37 1.35
N HIS A 1079 25.76 -9.99 1.30
CA HIS A 1079 24.92 -10.15 0.12
C HIS A 1079 25.10 -8.96 -0.82
N VAL A 1080 25.30 -9.26 -2.11
CA VAL A 1080 25.34 -8.27 -3.18
C VAL A 1080 24.03 -8.36 -3.94
N ALA A 1081 23.32 -7.25 -4.05
CA ALA A 1081 22.02 -7.16 -4.72
C ALA A 1081 22.15 -6.61 -6.15
N ALA A 1082 21.27 -7.06 -7.05
CA ALA A 1082 21.07 -6.44 -8.35
C ALA A 1082 20.44 -5.04 -8.16
N PRO A 1083 21.10 -3.95 -8.59
CA PRO A 1083 20.62 -2.60 -8.34
C PRO A 1083 19.39 -2.22 -9.19
N MET A 1084 19.17 -2.92 -10.30
CA MET A 1084 18.07 -2.67 -11.23
C MET A 1084 17.78 -3.93 -12.04
N SER A 1085 16.64 -3.95 -12.74
CA SER A 1085 16.35 -5.03 -13.68
C SER A 1085 17.32 -4.99 -14.86
N GLY A 1086 17.80 -6.15 -15.29
CA GLY A 1086 18.71 -6.26 -16.43
C GLY A 1086 18.99 -7.72 -16.78
N LYS A 1087 19.59 -7.95 -17.93
CA LYS A 1087 20.05 -9.28 -18.34
C LYS A 1087 21.55 -9.39 -18.04
N VAL A 1088 22.00 -10.47 -17.39
CA VAL A 1088 23.44 -10.71 -17.20
C VAL A 1088 24.07 -10.95 -18.58
N THR A 1089 25.01 -10.11 -18.98
CA THR A 1089 25.72 -10.27 -20.26
C THR A 1089 27.03 -11.02 -20.10
N GLU A 1090 27.70 -10.85 -18.96
CA GLU A 1090 29.04 -11.39 -18.73
C GLU A 1090 29.29 -11.56 -17.23
N LEU A 1091 29.87 -12.69 -16.83
CA LEU A 1091 30.34 -12.92 -15.46
C LEU A 1091 31.87 -12.73 -15.40
N HIS A 1092 32.34 -11.91 -14.45
CA HIS A 1092 33.77 -11.59 -14.29
C HIS A 1092 34.46 -12.41 -13.19
N VAL A 1093 33.70 -13.20 -12.41
CA VAL A 1093 34.21 -14.00 -11.28
C VAL A 1093 33.50 -15.35 -11.20
N ALA A 1094 34.16 -16.32 -10.57
CA ALA A 1094 33.60 -17.64 -10.27
C ALA A 1094 33.30 -17.82 -8.77
N GLN A 1095 32.38 -18.74 -8.44
CA GLN A 1095 32.17 -19.17 -7.06
C GLN A 1095 33.47 -19.77 -6.50
N GLY A 1096 33.86 -19.35 -5.30
CA GLY A 1096 35.09 -19.71 -4.63
C GLY A 1096 36.28 -18.78 -4.93
N GLU A 1097 36.14 -17.82 -5.83
CA GLU A 1097 37.20 -16.86 -6.17
C GLU A 1097 37.36 -15.79 -5.08
N LYS A 1098 38.60 -15.31 -4.86
CA LYS A 1098 38.87 -14.17 -3.97
C LYS A 1098 38.70 -12.88 -4.76
N VAL A 1099 37.93 -11.94 -4.20
CA VAL A 1099 37.70 -10.62 -4.77
C VAL A 1099 38.14 -9.52 -3.82
N SER A 1100 38.61 -8.41 -4.38
CA SER A 1100 38.89 -7.15 -3.66
C SER A 1100 37.69 -6.22 -3.72
N GLU A 1101 37.58 -5.29 -2.77
CA GLU A 1101 36.57 -4.22 -2.83
C GLU A 1101 36.71 -3.40 -4.13
N GLY A 1102 35.59 -3.13 -4.80
CA GLY A 1102 35.54 -2.46 -6.10
C GLY A 1102 35.86 -3.34 -7.32
N GLN A 1103 36.25 -4.62 -7.13
CA GLN A 1103 36.48 -5.56 -8.23
C GLN A 1103 35.16 -5.88 -8.94
N LYS A 1104 35.21 -5.97 -10.28
CA LYS A 1104 34.04 -6.30 -11.10
C LYS A 1104 33.58 -7.73 -10.85
N LEU A 1105 32.29 -7.92 -10.61
CA LEU A 1105 31.67 -9.23 -10.43
C LEU A 1105 30.97 -9.69 -11.70
N MET A 1106 30.18 -8.81 -12.33
CA MET A 1106 29.44 -9.13 -13.56
C MET A 1106 29.05 -7.85 -14.30
N THR A 1107 28.66 -8.00 -15.56
CA THR A 1107 28.05 -6.95 -16.36
C THR A 1107 26.61 -7.34 -16.68
N THR A 1108 25.73 -6.36 -16.54
CA THR A 1108 24.30 -6.49 -16.84
C THR A 1108 23.93 -5.48 -17.91
N GLU A 1109 23.10 -5.87 -18.86
CA GLU A 1109 22.52 -4.96 -19.83
C GLU A 1109 21.11 -4.58 -19.40
N ALA A 1110 20.88 -3.27 -19.31
CA ALA A 1110 19.56 -2.71 -19.13
C ALA A 1110 19.44 -1.48 -20.03
N MET A 1111 18.38 -1.43 -20.87
CA MET A 1111 18.12 -0.30 -21.77
C MET A 1111 19.31 0.03 -22.70
N LYS A 1112 19.99 -1.00 -23.24
CA LYS A 1112 21.21 -0.90 -24.07
C LYS A 1112 22.41 -0.22 -23.36
N MET A 1113 22.34 -0.04 -22.04
CA MET A 1113 23.46 0.39 -21.22
C MET A 1113 24.04 -0.81 -20.47
N LEU A 1114 25.36 -0.95 -20.53
CA LEU A 1114 26.09 -1.93 -19.74
C LEU A 1114 26.35 -1.35 -18.35
N ASN A 1115 25.83 -2.02 -17.32
CA ASN A 1115 26.06 -1.72 -15.92
C ASN A 1115 26.95 -2.80 -15.31
N VAL A 1116 28.07 -2.37 -14.73
CA VAL A 1116 29.02 -3.26 -14.07
C VAL A 1116 28.68 -3.31 -12.58
N ILE A 1117 28.40 -4.51 -12.08
CA ILE A 1117 28.22 -4.75 -10.64
C ILE A 1117 29.60 -5.07 -10.05
N VAL A 1118 29.96 -4.39 -8.97
CA VAL A 1118 31.25 -4.53 -8.29
C VAL A 1118 31.09 -5.09 -6.88
N ALA A 1119 32.16 -5.67 -6.35
CA ALA A 1119 32.21 -6.20 -5.00
C ALA A 1119 32.19 -5.04 -3.98
N PRO A 1120 31.21 -4.97 -3.07
CA PRO A 1120 31.17 -3.92 -2.04
C PRO A 1120 32.21 -4.12 -0.93
N ARG A 1121 32.89 -5.27 -0.90
CA ARG A 1121 33.92 -5.62 0.07
C ARG A 1121 34.86 -6.69 -0.49
N GLY A 1122 36.06 -6.77 0.08
CA GLY A 1122 36.95 -7.90 -0.15
C GLY A 1122 36.48 -9.17 0.57
N GLY A 1123 36.72 -10.33 -0.04
CA GLY A 1123 36.40 -11.64 0.53
C GLY A 1123 36.41 -12.75 -0.50
N LYS A 1124 35.90 -13.94 -0.14
CA LYS A 1124 35.78 -15.08 -1.06
C LYS A 1124 34.32 -15.20 -1.52
N ILE A 1125 34.07 -15.30 -2.83
CA ILE A 1125 32.70 -15.53 -3.34
C ILE A 1125 32.22 -16.88 -2.82
N LYS A 1126 31.30 -16.88 -1.87
CA LYS A 1126 30.74 -18.09 -1.24
C LYS A 1126 29.64 -18.68 -2.12
N ARG A 1127 28.79 -17.83 -2.70
CA ARG A 1127 27.72 -18.20 -3.63
C ARG A 1127 27.63 -17.19 -4.76
N LEU A 1128 27.36 -17.68 -5.98
CA LEU A 1128 27.09 -16.87 -7.17
C LEU A 1128 25.83 -17.43 -7.85
N PRO A 1129 24.62 -17.09 -7.39
CA PRO A 1129 23.36 -17.72 -7.83
C PRO A 1129 22.85 -17.21 -9.19
N VAL A 1130 23.73 -16.69 -10.04
CA VAL A 1130 23.38 -16.08 -11.33
C VAL A 1130 24.21 -16.68 -12.47
N ALA A 1131 23.65 -16.69 -13.68
CA ALA A 1131 24.29 -17.19 -14.89
C ALA A 1131 24.26 -16.16 -16.02
N GLU A 1132 25.17 -16.27 -17.00
CA GLU A 1132 25.09 -15.47 -18.22
C GLU A 1132 23.75 -15.71 -18.94
N GLY A 1133 23.15 -14.63 -19.43
CA GLY A 1133 21.84 -14.62 -20.07
C GLY A 1133 20.65 -14.58 -19.09
N MET A 1134 20.88 -14.70 -17.78
CA MET A 1134 19.81 -14.68 -16.78
C MET A 1134 19.18 -13.29 -16.63
N GLN A 1135 17.86 -13.24 -16.51
CA GLN A 1135 17.14 -12.00 -16.24
C GLN A 1135 17.13 -11.74 -14.73
N LEU A 1136 17.59 -10.57 -14.32
CA LEU A 1136 17.58 -10.09 -12.95
C LEU A 1136 16.50 -9.02 -12.78
N GLY A 1137 15.85 -9.03 -11.62
CA GLY A 1137 15.03 -7.95 -11.10
C GLY A 1137 15.75 -7.19 -9.98
N PRO A 1138 15.22 -6.04 -9.54
CA PRO A 1138 15.84 -5.25 -8.49
C PRO A 1138 15.83 -6.01 -7.16
N GLY A 1139 16.97 -6.03 -6.47
CA GLY A 1139 17.13 -6.71 -5.19
C GLY A 1139 17.42 -8.21 -5.28
N ASP A 1140 17.53 -8.79 -6.47
CA ASP A 1140 17.97 -10.18 -6.62
C ASP A 1140 19.39 -10.35 -6.08
N LEU A 1141 19.66 -11.44 -5.37
CA LEU A 1141 20.97 -11.80 -4.90
C LEU A 1141 21.84 -12.15 -6.10
N VAL A 1142 22.93 -11.42 -6.29
CA VAL A 1142 23.88 -11.67 -7.39
C VAL A 1142 25.17 -12.33 -6.91
N ALA A 1143 25.58 -12.11 -5.65
CA ALA A 1143 26.71 -12.78 -5.03
C ALA A 1143 26.63 -12.75 -3.49
N GLU A 1144 27.17 -13.77 -2.82
CA GLU A 1144 27.44 -13.76 -1.37
C GLU A 1144 28.96 -13.77 -1.16
N ILE A 1145 29.50 -12.79 -0.43
CA ILE A 1145 30.93 -12.64 -0.15
C ILE A 1145 31.23 -13.07 1.29
N GLY A 1146 32.02 -14.14 1.44
CA GLY A 1146 32.35 -14.82 2.70
C GLY A 1146 33.20 -14.01 3.68
#